data_AF-A0A538K2R7-F1
#
_entry.id   AF-A0A538K2R7-F1
#
_cell.length_a   1.000
_cell.length_b   1.000
_cell.length_c   1.000
_cell.angle_alpha   90.00
_cell.angle_beta   90.00
_cell.angle_gamma   90.00
#
_symmetry.space_group_name_H-M   'P 1'
#
loop_
_entity.id
_entity.type
_entity.pdbx_description
1 polymer ?
#
loop_
_entity_poly.entity_id
_entity_poly.type
_entity_poly.pdbx_seq_one_letter_code
_entity_poly.pdbx_strand_id
1 'polypeptide(L)'
;MDDGARYDVAVVGASLAGCTAAVLLARQGARVALVERRGEPGFYKTMCTHFIQASATPTIERLGVAEKIEAAGGVRNGLEVWSRYGWLRPVPGPDYPHPKYGYDIRREKLDPMLRDLAAATPGVDLLLGHTATGLLGYPGRPSGVRLSSRDRSEREIAARAVVAADGRDSHVARMAGVRARVKRHDRFGYYAYYRDLPLVSGDRTLFWFLDPDIAYAFPQDDGLTLLATFQTKDRASWFKRDLEANFEAYFRGLPNAPDLARGTRTSKILGKLEMPNTMRPAAGPGLAFVGDAAMAADPLWGVGCGFAFQSGEWLAEELGGALADGSETVVDAALERYRKRHRRALLGHYLLTSDYATGRRLNGFEKLLFSAGVKDKTVGEGFHAFGSRSIRATDPEFARTIARAIKVTATRRDGADVERPTGPHAAGPPPPAAVARSRVTVGEVTVPLSSTGPHDATEAVVFVHGNPGSSRDWDDLLSRVGPFARALALDMPGFGKASKPADFDYTVQGYARFLATALEQLGVQRAHLVLHDFGGPWGLEWATRNPDRLASAVLINTGALIDYHWHYLARIWRTPIAGELFQATTTRSGLRFALRHGNPRGLPRAFVDRMYDDTDAGTKRAILRLYRATGDPAAVGRRHADALRPFDRPALVVWGAHDPYIPVAQAERQREAFPSADVAILDDSGHWPFADDPDGVGRLVEPFLRHTVGATADVAVA
;
A
#
# COMPACT_ATOMS: atom_id res chain seq x y z
N MET A 1 51.46 -0.29 23.69
CA MET A 1 50.43 -0.22 24.75
C MET A 1 49.97 1.22 24.75
N ASP A 2 48.92 1.52 24.01
CA ASP A 2 48.38 2.87 23.89
C ASP A 2 47.42 3.08 25.06
N ASP A 3 47.73 4.07 25.88
CA ASP A 3 47.14 4.29 27.20
C ASP A 3 45.64 4.59 27.05
N GLY A 4 44.78 3.79 27.70
CA GLY A 4 43.31 3.71 27.68
C GLY A 4 42.51 5.03 27.51
N ALA A 5 42.65 5.72 26.39
CA ALA A 5 42.00 6.99 26.15
C ALA A 5 40.50 6.80 25.91
N ARG A 6 39.70 7.27 26.87
CA ARG A 6 38.24 7.24 26.82
C ARG A 6 37.73 8.11 25.67
N TYR A 7 36.81 7.58 24.87
CA TYR A 7 36.11 8.35 23.85
C TYR A 7 35.04 9.22 24.50
N ASP A 8 34.69 10.33 23.87
CA ASP A 8 33.50 11.08 24.27
C ASP A 8 32.24 10.33 23.82
N VAL A 9 32.26 9.82 22.58
CA VAL A 9 31.11 9.13 22.00
C VAL A 9 31.53 7.89 21.20
N ALA A 10 30.80 6.79 21.39
CA ALA A 10 30.85 5.63 20.51
C ALA A 10 29.61 5.59 19.61
N VAL A 11 29.77 5.80 18.30
CA VAL A 11 28.70 5.76 17.30
C VAL A 11 28.73 4.40 16.59
N VAL A 12 27.64 3.63 16.64
CA VAL A 12 27.54 2.30 16.05
C VAL A 12 26.72 2.36 14.76
N GLY A 13 27.37 2.20 13.62
CA GLY A 13 26.83 2.25 12.26
C GLY A 13 27.37 3.45 11.48
N ALA A 14 28.14 3.22 10.41
CA ALA A 14 28.79 4.28 9.62
C ALA A 14 28.09 4.57 8.30
N SER A 15 26.78 4.80 8.36
CA SER A 15 25.99 5.27 7.22
C SER A 15 25.62 6.75 7.40
N LEU A 16 24.62 7.28 6.68
CA LEU A 16 24.26 8.69 6.67
C LEU A 16 24.17 9.29 8.08
N ALA A 17 23.31 8.74 8.95
CA ALA A 17 23.08 9.29 10.30
C ALA A 17 24.32 9.24 11.20
N GLY A 18 25.03 8.10 11.18
CA GLY A 18 26.21 7.90 12.02
C GLY A 18 27.39 8.75 11.60
N CYS A 19 27.66 8.84 10.28
CA CYS A 19 28.69 9.72 9.75
C CYS A 19 28.35 11.20 10.02
N THR A 20 27.09 11.62 9.84
CA THR A 20 26.67 12.98 10.16
C THR A 20 26.89 13.30 11.64
N ALA A 21 26.47 12.43 12.56
CA ALA A 21 26.67 12.63 13.99
C ALA A 21 28.16 12.68 14.35
N ALA A 22 28.96 11.73 13.85
CA ALA A 22 30.39 11.64 14.16
C ALA A 22 31.16 12.87 13.68
N VAL A 23 30.98 13.29 12.42
CA VAL A 23 31.65 14.45 11.84
C VAL A 23 31.30 15.73 12.61
N LEU A 24 30.01 15.96 12.89
CA LEU A 24 29.57 17.20 13.53
C LEU A 24 29.91 17.25 15.03
N LEU A 25 29.99 16.10 15.71
CA LEU A 25 30.49 16.03 17.08
C LEU A 25 32.01 16.28 17.12
N ALA A 26 32.77 15.68 16.21
CA ALA A 26 34.22 15.85 16.16
C ALA A 26 34.64 17.28 15.79
N ARG A 27 33.89 17.95 14.89
CA ARG A 27 34.07 19.38 14.61
C ARG A 27 33.79 20.30 15.81
N GLN A 28 33.11 19.81 16.83
CA GLN A 28 32.91 20.49 18.12
C GLN A 28 33.93 20.06 19.19
N GLY A 29 34.96 19.30 18.81
CA GLY A 29 36.07 18.90 19.67
C GLY A 29 35.91 17.53 20.36
N ALA A 30 34.84 16.79 20.09
CA ALA A 30 34.64 15.46 20.69
C ALA A 30 35.52 14.39 20.04
N ARG A 31 36.07 13.47 20.83
CA ARG A 31 36.71 12.26 20.30
C ARG A 31 35.66 11.17 20.07
N VAL A 32 35.50 10.74 18.82
CA VAL A 32 34.42 9.83 18.39
C VAL A 32 34.97 8.52 17.87
N ALA A 33 34.53 7.39 18.43
CA ALA A 33 34.71 6.08 17.81
C ALA A 33 33.51 5.79 16.89
N LEU A 34 33.72 5.78 15.57
CA LEU A 34 32.69 5.45 14.59
C LEU A 34 32.86 3.99 14.13
N VAL A 35 31.97 3.12 14.59
CA VAL A 35 32.08 1.67 14.42
C VAL A 35 31.20 1.18 13.28
N GLU A 36 31.73 0.35 12.39
CA GLU A 36 30.96 -0.29 11.31
C GLU A 36 31.33 -1.77 11.16
N ARG A 37 30.29 -2.63 11.11
CA ARG A 37 30.49 -4.08 10.99
C ARG A 37 31.02 -4.51 9.64
N ARG A 38 30.75 -3.74 8.58
CA ARG A 38 31.25 -4.02 7.24
C ARG A 38 32.70 -3.54 7.13
N GLY A 39 33.57 -4.42 6.63
CA GLY A 39 34.98 -4.10 6.43
C GLY A 39 35.27 -3.31 5.14
N GLU A 40 34.33 -3.32 4.20
CA GLU A 40 34.51 -2.70 2.88
C GLU A 40 34.14 -1.21 2.89
N PRO A 41 35.07 -0.30 2.58
CA PRO A 41 34.79 1.14 2.47
C PRO A 41 33.81 1.49 1.35
N GLY A 42 33.48 0.57 0.44
CA GLY A 42 32.46 0.78 -0.61
C GLY A 42 31.03 0.38 -0.23
N PHE A 43 30.82 -0.31 0.90
CA PHE A 43 29.48 -0.84 1.24
C PHE A 43 28.42 0.25 1.42
N TYR A 44 27.23 0.04 0.85
CA TYR A 44 26.11 0.97 0.93
C TYR A 44 24.79 0.26 1.23
N LYS A 45 23.77 1.04 1.63
CA LYS A 45 22.42 0.50 1.82
C LYS A 45 21.76 0.29 0.45
N THR A 46 21.56 -0.98 0.09
CA THR A 46 20.96 -1.39 -1.19
C THR A 46 19.46 -1.06 -1.29
N MET A 47 18.72 -1.17 -0.18
CA MET A 47 17.27 -0.90 -0.15
C MET A 47 17.01 0.58 0.19
N CYS A 48 16.97 1.45 -0.82
CA CYS A 48 16.66 2.87 -0.68
C CYS A 48 16.13 3.45 -2.00
N THR A 49 15.22 4.43 -1.93
CA THR A 49 14.76 5.20 -3.08
C THR A 49 15.60 6.45 -3.35
N HIS A 50 16.67 6.68 -2.57
CA HIS A 50 17.72 7.70 -2.76
C HIS A 50 17.32 9.17 -2.71
N PHE A 51 16.02 9.46 -2.71
CA PHE A 51 15.48 10.81 -2.57
C PHE A 51 15.81 11.43 -1.20
N ILE A 52 16.33 12.66 -1.22
CA ILE A 52 16.62 13.48 -0.05
C ILE A 52 15.77 14.74 -0.10
N GLN A 53 14.88 14.89 0.88
CA GLN A 53 14.06 16.08 1.06
C GLN A 53 14.87 17.37 1.27
N ALA A 54 14.34 18.49 0.80
CA ALA A 54 14.96 19.82 0.90
C ALA A 54 15.28 20.22 2.36
N SER A 55 14.52 19.74 3.34
CA SER A 55 14.78 20.02 4.76
C SER A 55 16.15 19.53 5.28
N ALA A 56 16.82 18.63 4.55
CA ALA A 56 18.15 18.13 4.90
C ALA A 56 19.29 18.88 4.19
N THR A 57 18.98 19.72 3.20
CA THR A 57 19.97 20.52 2.47
C THR A 57 20.84 21.38 3.39
N PRO A 58 20.30 22.08 4.41
CA PRO A 58 21.15 22.84 5.35
C PRO A 58 22.17 21.97 6.10
N THR A 59 21.82 20.74 6.44
CA THR A 59 22.74 19.79 7.09
C THR A 59 23.82 19.31 6.12
N ILE A 60 23.44 19.05 4.86
CA ILE A 60 24.36 18.65 3.79
C ILE A 60 25.38 19.76 3.49
N GLU A 61 24.93 21.01 3.43
CA GLU A 61 25.79 22.19 3.27
C GLU A 61 26.74 22.33 4.44
N ARG A 62 26.24 22.19 5.68
CA ARG A 62 27.06 22.26 6.90
C ARG A 62 28.12 21.16 6.97
N LEU A 63 27.83 19.96 6.47
CA LEU A 63 28.81 18.89 6.34
C LEU A 63 29.90 19.22 5.29
N GLY A 64 29.61 20.11 4.34
CA GLY A 64 30.51 20.45 3.23
C GLY A 64 30.49 19.40 2.12
N VAL A 65 29.36 18.72 1.92
CA VAL A 65 29.24 17.65 0.91
C VAL A 65 28.30 17.98 -0.24
N ALA A 66 27.66 19.15 -0.23
CA ALA A 66 26.79 19.61 -1.33
C ALA A 66 27.52 19.60 -2.69
N GLU A 67 28.66 20.28 -2.78
CA GLU A 67 29.47 20.33 -4.02
C GLU A 67 29.98 18.95 -4.43
N LYS A 68 30.30 18.07 -3.46
CA LYS A 68 30.73 16.69 -3.74
C LYS A 68 29.59 15.84 -4.29
N ILE A 69 28.36 16.03 -3.81
CA ILE A 69 27.16 15.38 -4.34
C ILE A 69 26.95 15.81 -5.80
N GLU A 70 27.01 17.12 -6.07
CA GLU A 70 26.83 17.65 -7.42
C GLU A 70 27.92 17.18 -8.38
N ALA A 71 29.19 17.23 -7.96
CA ALA A 71 30.32 16.73 -8.75
C ALA A 71 30.23 15.22 -9.04
N ALA A 72 29.56 14.45 -8.17
CA ALA A 72 29.31 13.03 -8.36
C ALA A 72 28.09 12.74 -9.26
N GLY A 73 27.48 13.77 -9.84
CA GLY A 73 26.29 13.69 -10.69
C GLY A 73 24.97 13.69 -9.93
N GLY A 74 24.97 14.05 -8.64
CA GLY A 74 23.75 14.18 -7.84
C GLY A 74 22.85 15.30 -8.36
N VAL A 75 21.56 15.04 -8.42
CA VAL A 75 20.57 15.93 -9.02
C VAL A 75 19.96 16.84 -7.96
N ARG A 76 20.00 18.16 -8.16
CA ARG A 76 19.20 19.10 -7.35
C ARG A 76 17.73 18.92 -7.72
N ASN A 77 16.94 18.47 -6.77
CA ASN A 77 15.62 17.95 -7.06
C ASN A 77 14.51 18.77 -6.39
N GLY A 78 13.38 18.90 -7.09
CA GLY A 78 12.12 19.45 -6.61
C GLY A 78 10.97 18.47 -6.81
N LEU A 79 9.83 18.68 -6.15
CA LEU A 79 8.74 17.70 -6.14
C LEU A 79 7.50 18.22 -6.87
N GLU A 80 7.05 17.51 -7.90
CA GLU A 80 5.72 17.66 -8.50
C GLU A 80 4.79 16.58 -7.95
N VAL A 81 3.67 16.98 -7.35
CA VAL A 81 2.73 16.05 -6.72
C VAL A 81 1.45 15.98 -7.51
N TRP A 82 1.16 14.84 -8.10
CA TRP A 82 -0.15 14.54 -8.64
C TRP A 82 -1.10 14.09 -7.54
N SER A 83 -2.35 14.56 -7.61
CA SER A 83 -3.47 14.01 -6.84
C SER A 83 -4.70 13.90 -7.74
N ARG A 84 -5.77 13.28 -7.23
CA ARG A 84 -7.08 13.25 -7.92
C ARG A 84 -7.66 14.63 -8.27
N TYR A 85 -7.11 15.71 -7.71
CA TYR A 85 -7.53 17.09 -7.97
C TYR A 85 -6.70 17.78 -9.06
N GLY A 86 -5.59 17.19 -9.50
CA GLY A 86 -4.65 17.75 -10.47
C GLY A 86 -3.21 17.76 -9.95
N TRP A 87 -2.33 18.37 -10.73
CA TRP A 87 -0.91 18.54 -10.40
C TRP A 87 -0.66 19.73 -9.48
N LEU A 88 0.09 19.48 -8.42
CA LEU A 88 0.69 20.49 -7.56
C LEU A 88 2.15 20.66 -7.97
N ARG A 89 2.49 21.84 -8.50
CA ARG A 89 3.83 22.17 -8.99
C ARG A 89 4.42 23.34 -8.19
N PRO A 90 4.81 23.12 -6.94
CA PRO A 90 5.45 24.16 -6.15
C PRO A 90 6.77 24.54 -6.82
N VAL A 91 6.85 25.77 -7.31
CA VAL A 91 8.11 26.36 -7.80
C VAL A 91 8.49 27.44 -6.81
N PRO A 92 9.38 27.16 -5.85
CA PRO A 92 9.86 28.15 -4.89
C PRO A 92 10.34 29.42 -5.61
N GLY A 93 9.69 30.54 -5.32
CA GLY A 93 10.12 31.85 -5.83
C GLY A 93 11.46 32.31 -5.23
N PRO A 94 11.99 33.45 -5.69
CA PRO A 94 13.17 34.08 -5.10
C PRO A 94 13.06 34.27 -3.58
N ASP A 95 11.89 34.71 -3.11
CA ASP A 95 11.61 35.03 -1.69
C ASP A 95 11.13 33.82 -0.86
N TYR A 96 11.23 32.59 -1.37
CA TYR A 96 10.82 31.40 -0.62
C TYR A 96 11.72 31.21 0.62
N PRO A 97 11.16 31.20 1.84
CA PRO A 97 11.95 31.30 3.08
C PRO A 97 12.55 29.97 3.53
N HIS A 98 12.30 28.88 2.81
CA HIS A 98 12.71 27.52 3.16
C HIS A 98 13.70 26.97 2.11
N PRO A 99 14.43 25.88 2.42
CA PRO A 99 15.29 25.23 1.43
C PRO A 99 14.52 24.91 0.14
N LYS A 100 15.07 25.33 -0.99
CA LYS A 100 14.37 25.32 -2.29
C LYS A 100 14.44 23.98 -3.02
N TYR A 101 15.46 23.18 -2.72
CA TYR A 101 15.71 21.91 -3.38
C TYR A 101 16.31 20.89 -2.41
N GLY A 102 16.04 19.62 -2.70
CA GLY A 102 16.71 18.47 -2.11
C GLY A 102 17.72 17.87 -3.08
N TYR A 103 18.16 16.64 -2.81
CA TYR A 103 19.10 15.93 -3.67
C TYR A 103 18.61 14.52 -3.97
N ASP A 104 18.80 14.08 -5.21
CA ASP A 104 18.71 12.68 -5.58
C ASP A 104 20.10 12.19 -5.97
N ILE A 105 20.61 11.23 -5.18
CA ILE A 105 21.89 10.58 -5.42
C ILE A 105 21.86 9.19 -4.82
N ARG A 106 22.29 8.20 -5.59
CA ARG A 106 22.33 6.81 -5.13
C ARG A 106 23.23 6.66 -3.90
N ARG A 107 22.74 5.86 -2.95
CA ARG A 107 23.47 5.46 -1.73
C ARG A 107 24.84 4.83 -2.02
N GLU A 108 24.99 4.20 -3.18
CA GLU A 108 26.26 3.69 -3.71
C GLU A 108 27.37 4.74 -3.76
N LYS A 109 27.05 5.99 -4.11
CA LYS A 109 28.00 7.12 -4.08
C LYS A 109 28.00 7.85 -2.75
N LEU A 110 26.82 8.00 -2.13
CA LEU A 110 26.65 8.83 -0.94
C LEU A 110 27.23 8.20 0.35
N ASP A 111 27.05 6.89 0.57
CA ASP A 111 27.57 6.24 1.80
C ASP A 111 29.11 6.24 1.86
N PRO A 112 29.86 5.89 0.78
CA PRO A 112 31.32 6.03 0.78
C PRO A 112 31.75 7.48 0.98
N MET A 113 31.14 8.43 0.26
CA MET A 113 31.47 9.85 0.37
C MET A 113 31.41 10.38 1.81
N LEU A 114 30.39 10.00 2.57
CA LEU A 114 30.27 10.41 3.98
C LEU A 114 31.25 9.69 4.91
N ARG A 115 31.62 8.44 4.60
CA ARG A 115 32.63 7.72 5.36
C ARG A 115 34.03 8.26 5.10
N ASP A 116 34.33 8.63 3.87
CA ASP A 116 35.59 9.30 3.52
C ASP A 116 35.68 10.65 4.23
N LEU A 117 34.59 11.41 4.28
CA LEU A 117 34.52 12.64 5.09
C LEU A 117 34.75 12.36 6.58
N ALA A 118 34.11 11.31 7.13
CA ALA A 118 34.28 10.94 8.53
C ALA A 118 35.72 10.55 8.83
N ALA A 119 36.35 9.72 8.00
CA ALA A 119 37.74 9.30 8.14
C ALA A 119 38.73 10.48 8.01
N ALA A 120 38.42 11.48 7.18
CA ALA A 120 39.24 12.67 7.02
C ALA A 120 39.01 13.74 8.11
N THR A 121 38.00 13.58 8.98
CA THR A 121 37.67 14.57 10.01
C THR A 121 38.51 14.32 11.26
N PRO A 122 39.34 15.29 11.70
CA PRO A 122 40.10 15.15 12.95
C PRO A 122 39.17 14.88 14.15
N GLY A 123 39.54 13.91 14.98
CA GLY A 123 38.74 13.48 16.15
C GLY A 123 37.80 12.31 15.88
N VAL A 124 37.67 11.84 14.64
CA VAL A 124 36.90 10.62 14.31
C VAL A 124 37.83 9.44 14.07
N ASP A 125 37.71 8.40 14.89
CA ASP A 125 38.34 7.10 14.67
C ASP A 125 37.32 6.17 13.98
N LEU A 126 37.45 6.01 12.65
CA LEU A 126 36.59 5.11 11.87
C LEU A 126 37.09 3.65 11.97
N LEU A 127 36.29 2.79 12.60
CA LEU A 127 36.58 1.39 12.87
C LEU A 127 35.72 0.47 12.00
N LEU A 128 36.19 0.19 10.78
CA LEU A 128 35.54 -0.75 9.85
C LEU A 128 35.77 -2.21 10.26
N GLY A 129 34.86 -3.10 9.87
CA GLY A 129 34.95 -4.54 10.15
C GLY A 129 34.71 -4.95 11.61
N HIS A 130 34.19 -4.04 12.44
CA HIS A 130 33.95 -4.27 13.86
C HIS A 130 32.45 -4.27 14.17
N THR A 131 31.98 -5.33 14.82
CA THR A 131 30.58 -5.48 15.21
C THR A 131 30.42 -5.17 16.69
N ALA A 132 29.49 -4.28 17.06
CA ALA A 132 29.11 -4.10 18.47
C ALA A 132 28.33 -5.32 18.96
N THR A 133 28.87 -6.03 19.96
CA THR A 133 28.31 -7.26 20.54
C THR A 133 27.79 -7.09 21.96
N GLY A 134 28.15 -5.98 22.63
CA GLY A 134 27.68 -5.65 23.98
C GLY A 134 27.73 -4.16 24.29
N LEU A 135 27.02 -3.76 25.35
CA LEU A 135 27.09 -2.43 25.94
C LEU A 135 27.82 -2.50 27.28
N LEU A 136 28.81 -1.63 27.47
CA LEU A 136 29.51 -1.54 28.75
C LEU A 136 28.62 -0.81 29.77
N GLY A 137 28.62 -1.26 31.03
CA GLY A 137 27.82 -0.66 32.12
C GLY A 137 26.31 -0.98 32.09
N TYR A 138 25.81 -1.74 31.11
CA TYR A 138 24.41 -2.19 31.04
C TYR A 138 24.18 -3.43 31.93
N PRO A 139 23.06 -3.57 32.68
CA PRO A 139 21.77 -2.87 32.60
C PRO A 139 21.69 -1.45 33.20
N GLY A 140 22.80 -0.91 33.73
CA GLY A 140 22.90 0.49 34.13
C GLY A 140 23.04 1.46 32.95
N ARG A 141 23.65 2.63 33.21
CA ARG A 141 23.94 3.65 32.19
C ARG A 141 25.01 3.13 31.20
N PRO A 142 24.73 3.03 29.89
CA PRO A 142 25.75 2.66 28.92
C PRO A 142 26.96 3.59 28.97
N SER A 143 28.14 3.00 29.06
CA SER A 143 29.43 3.70 29.20
C SER A 143 30.43 3.29 28.11
N GLY A 144 29.94 2.71 27.02
CA GLY A 144 30.77 2.22 25.93
C GLY A 144 30.20 1.00 25.23
N VAL A 145 30.99 0.42 24.33
CA VAL A 145 30.61 -0.76 23.52
C VAL A 145 31.70 -1.82 23.56
N ARG A 146 31.29 -3.09 23.59
CA ARG A 146 32.16 -4.23 23.29
C ARG A 146 32.07 -4.52 21.80
N LEU A 147 33.23 -4.64 21.17
CA LEU A 147 33.38 -4.89 19.74
C LEU A 147 33.99 -6.27 19.50
N SER A 148 33.57 -6.91 18.41
CA SER A 148 34.20 -8.10 17.86
C SER A 148 34.58 -7.87 16.40
N SER A 149 35.83 -8.16 16.04
CA SER A 149 36.33 -8.13 14.66
C SER A 149 36.07 -9.44 13.91
N ARG A 150 36.40 -9.49 12.61
CA ARG A 150 36.19 -10.68 11.77
C ARG A 150 36.95 -11.92 12.24
N ASP A 151 38.12 -11.75 12.82
CA ASP A 151 38.94 -12.80 13.43
C ASP A 151 38.48 -13.19 14.85
N ARG A 152 37.35 -12.65 15.31
CA ARG A 152 36.78 -12.82 16.65
C ARG A 152 37.63 -12.24 17.78
N SER A 153 38.61 -11.39 17.48
CA SER A 153 39.26 -10.60 18.53
C SER A 153 38.22 -9.66 19.16
N GLU A 154 38.24 -9.55 20.49
CA GLU A 154 37.37 -8.64 21.21
C GLU A 154 38.14 -7.42 21.69
N ARG A 155 37.50 -6.25 21.62
CA ARG A 155 37.99 -5.04 22.25
C ARG A 155 36.85 -4.25 22.88
N GLU A 156 37.15 -3.56 23.96
CA GLU A 156 36.19 -2.66 24.62
C GLU A 156 36.53 -1.20 24.28
N ILE A 157 35.50 -0.41 24.04
CA ILE A 157 35.59 1.04 23.83
C ILE A 157 34.77 1.71 24.90
N ALA A 158 35.43 2.37 25.86
CA ALA A 158 34.78 3.21 26.84
C ALA A 158 34.39 4.55 26.20
N ALA A 159 33.15 4.99 26.46
CA ALA A 159 32.60 6.26 25.97
C ALA A 159 31.70 6.94 27.01
N ARG A 160 31.52 8.26 26.93
CA ARG A 160 30.56 8.99 27.80
C ARG A 160 29.11 8.82 27.34
N ALA A 161 28.91 8.59 26.04
CA ALA A 161 27.63 8.23 25.45
C ALA A 161 27.81 7.22 24.30
N VAL A 162 26.79 6.38 24.11
CA VAL A 162 26.67 5.48 22.95
C VAL A 162 25.58 6.00 22.02
N VAL A 163 25.84 6.01 20.71
CA VAL A 163 24.88 6.44 19.69
C VAL A 163 24.61 5.28 18.74
N ALA A 164 23.38 4.78 18.76
CA ALA A 164 22.90 3.77 17.83
C ALA A 164 22.53 4.41 16.49
N ALA A 165 23.28 4.07 15.46
CA ALA A 165 23.07 4.46 14.05
C ALA A 165 23.01 3.22 13.13
N ASP A 166 22.76 2.04 13.70
CA ASP A 166 22.84 0.71 13.07
C ASP A 166 21.57 0.30 12.31
N GLY A 167 20.70 1.28 12.05
CA GLY A 167 19.55 1.15 11.19
C GLY A 167 18.32 0.56 11.86
N ARG A 168 17.34 0.21 11.02
CA ARG A 168 15.97 -0.14 11.41
C ARG A 168 15.87 -1.28 12.44
N ASP A 169 16.66 -2.32 12.23
CA ASP A 169 16.70 -3.52 13.07
C ASP A 169 17.79 -3.43 14.14
N SER A 170 17.96 -2.23 14.71
CA SER A 170 19.02 -1.84 15.65
C SER A 170 19.35 -2.94 16.67
N HIS A 171 20.57 -3.45 16.58
CA HIS A 171 21.18 -4.39 17.49
C HIS A 171 21.44 -3.71 18.83
N VAL A 172 21.89 -2.45 18.82
CA VAL A 172 22.09 -1.65 20.03
C VAL A 172 20.79 -1.50 20.83
N ALA A 173 19.66 -1.25 20.15
CA ALA A 173 18.36 -1.20 20.81
C ALA A 173 17.99 -2.52 21.49
N ARG A 174 18.30 -3.67 20.86
CA ARG A 174 18.07 -5.00 21.45
C ARG A 174 18.94 -5.23 22.68
N MET A 175 20.23 -4.89 22.61
CA MET A 175 21.15 -5.00 23.75
C MET A 175 20.72 -4.12 24.93
N ALA A 176 20.21 -2.92 24.65
CA ALA A 176 19.72 -2.00 25.67
C ALA A 176 18.28 -2.29 26.16
N GLY A 177 17.62 -3.33 25.65
CA GLY A 177 16.22 -3.64 25.99
C GLY A 177 15.20 -2.60 25.50
N VAL A 178 15.57 -1.69 24.58
CA VAL A 178 14.71 -0.61 24.09
C VAL A 178 13.83 -1.11 22.94
N ARG A 179 12.59 -1.50 23.28
CA ARG A 179 11.61 -1.98 22.30
C ARG A 179 11.03 -0.84 21.46
N ALA A 180 10.88 -1.08 20.16
CA ALA A 180 10.15 -0.16 19.28
C ALA A 180 8.64 -0.33 19.43
N ARG A 181 7.91 0.80 19.33
CA ARG A 181 6.47 0.78 19.07
C ARG A 181 6.27 0.52 17.59
N VAL A 182 5.54 -0.53 17.25
CA VAL A 182 5.19 -0.89 15.88
C VAL A 182 3.78 -0.41 15.56
N LYS A 183 3.60 0.26 14.42
CA LYS A 183 2.29 0.65 13.88
C LYS A 183 1.95 -0.24 12.69
N ARG A 184 0.66 -0.52 12.50
CA ARG A 184 0.14 -1.24 11.33
C ARG A 184 0.63 -0.55 10.04
N HIS A 185 1.08 -1.37 9.10
CA HIS A 185 1.49 -0.96 7.76
C HIS A 185 0.87 -1.95 6.77
N ASP A 186 0.14 -1.42 5.81
CA ASP A 186 -0.73 -2.18 4.91
C ASP A 186 -0.39 -1.90 3.44
N ARG A 187 0.87 -1.52 3.17
CA ARG A 187 1.39 -1.38 1.80
C ARG A 187 2.56 -2.33 1.56
N PHE A 188 2.75 -2.68 0.30
CA PHE A 188 3.97 -3.29 -0.22
C PHE A 188 4.60 -2.36 -1.26
N GLY A 189 5.90 -2.44 -1.45
CA GLY A 189 6.64 -1.60 -2.40
C GLY A 189 7.41 -2.40 -3.44
N TYR A 190 7.46 -1.91 -4.68
CA TYR A 190 8.38 -2.37 -5.72
C TYR A 190 9.06 -1.18 -6.40
N TYR A 191 10.30 -1.35 -6.84
CA TYR A 191 11.02 -0.33 -7.57
C TYR A 191 12.06 -0.92 -8.53
N ALA A 192 12.39 -0.16 -9.58
CA ALA A 192 13.40 -0.52 -10.56
C ALA A 192 14.08 0.73 -11.13
N TYR A 193 15.31 0.56 -11.61
CA TYR A 193 16.09 1.60 -12.27
C TYR A 193 15.95 1.48 -13.79
N TYR A 194 15.79 2.63 -14.43
CA TYR A 194 15.80 2.79 -15.87
C TYR A 194 16.89 3.76 -16.26
N ARG A 195 17.61 3.47 -17.33
CA ARG A 195 18.56 4.38 -17.96
C ARG A 195 17.88 5.10 -19.12
N ASP A 196 18.22 6.37 -19.31
CA ASP A 196 17.73 7.20 -20.42
C ASP A 196 16.19 7.29 -20.48
N LEU A 197 15.55 7.33 -19.31
CA LEU A 197 14.10 7.48 -19.17
C LEU A 197 13.77 8.93 -18.77
N PRO A 198 13.65 9.87 -19.72
CA PRO A 198 13.42 11.27 -19.40
C PRO A 198 12.05 11.46 -18.73
N LEU A 199 12.01 12.25 -17.66
CA LEU A 199 10.77 12.68 -17.03
C LEU A 199 10.21 13.91 -17.73
N VAL A 200 8.88 13.98 -17.84
CA VAL A 200 8.18 15.17 -18.37
C VAL A 200 8.44 16.43 -17.54
N SER A 201 8.86 16.25 -16.29
CA SER A 201 9.17 17.28 -15.30
C SER A 201 10.62 17.72 -15.31
N GLY A 202 11.45 17.19 -16.23
CA GLY A 202 12.90 17.37 -16.24
C GLY A 202 13.53 16.72 -15.01
N ASP A 203 14.33 17.48 -14.27
CA ASP A 203 15.05 17.01 -13.09
C ASP A 203 14.20 16.98 -11.80
N ARG A 204 12.91 17.28 -11.91
CA ARG A 204 11.97 17.23 -10.77
C ARG A 204 11.35 15.85 -10.65
N THR A 205 11.27 15.35 -9.43
CA THR A 205 10.57 14.12 -9.09
C THR A 205 9.08 14.24 -9.34
N LEU A 206 8.53 13.20 -9.96
CA LEU A 206 7.09 12.98 -10.03
C LEU A 206 6.66 12.14 -8.83
N PHE A 207 5.69 12.63 -8.07
CA PHE A 207 5.04 11.92 -6.98
C PHE A 207 3.55 11.80 -7.27
N TRP A 208 3.08 10.57 -7.50
CA TRP A 208 1.66 10.29 -7.63
C TRP A 208 1.05 9.90 -6.29
N PHE A 209 0.19 10.77 -5.77
CA PHE A 209 -0.65 10.50 -4.59
C PHE A 209 -2.02 9.96 -5.03
N LEU A 210 -2.20 8.64 -4.98
CA LEU A 210 -3.32 7.91 -5.60
C LEU A 210 -4.42 7.48 -4.63
N ASP A 211 -4.34 7.90 -3.36
CA ASP A 211 -5.41 7.76 -2.37
C ASP A 211 -6.04 6.35 -2.28
N PRO A 212 -5.37 5.34 -1.66
CA PRO A 212 -4.25 5.48 -0.74
C PRO A 212 -2.89 5.02 -1.31
N ASP A 213 -2.80 4.61 -2.57
CA ASP A 213 -1.51 4.17 -3.11
C ASP A 213 -0.61 5.36 -3.44
N ILE A 214 0.67 5.09 -3.62
CA ILE A 214 1.65 6.10 -4.00
C ILE A 214 2.61 5.55 -5.04
N ALA A 215 3.11 6.43 -5.89
CA ALA A 215 4.16 6.10 -6.84
C ALA A 215 5.13 7.27 -7.00
N TYR A 216 6.34 6.96 -7.45
CA TYR A 216 7.39 7.94 -7.66
C TYR A 216 8.16 7.65 -8.94
N ALA A 217 8.62 8.72 -9.56
CA ALA A 217 9.71 8.70 -10.52
C ALA A 217 10.77 9.70 -10.03
N PHE A 218 11.91 9.17 -9.57
CA PHE A 218 13.02 9.95 -9.04
C PHE A 218 14.15 10.00 -10.09
N PRO A 219 14.49 11.15 -10.66
CA PRO A 219 15.71 11.28 -11.47
C PRO A 219 16.93 11.10 -10.56
N GLN A 220 17.89 10.29 -10.97
CA GLN A 220 19.07 9.92 -10.18
C GLN A 220 20.35 10.28 -10.95
N ASP A 221 21.49 10.14 -10.27
CA ASP A 221 22.81 10.27 -10.89
C ASP A 221 23.03 9.27 -12.05
N ASP A 222 23.97 9.60 -12.93
CA ASP A 222 24.37 8.81 -14.11
C ASP A 222 23.24 8.54 -15.13
N GLY A 223 22.30 9.48 -15.29
CA GLY A 223 21.21 9.39 -16.25
C GLY A 223 20.19 8.29 -15.93
N LEU A 224 20.14 7.86 -14.66
CA LEU A 224 19.19 6.87 -14.19
C LEU A 224 17.91 7.54 -13.69
N THR A 225 16.80 6.82 -13.77
CA THR A 225 15.53 7.17 -13.14
C THR A 225 15.04 5.96 -12.34
N LEU A 226 14.71 6.17 -11.06
CA LEU A 226 14.10 5.14 -10.22
C LEU A 226 12.59 5.30 -10.24
N LEU A 227 11.90 4.27 -10.73
CA LEU A 227 10.45 4.15 -10.62
C LEU A 227 10.12 3.33 -9.37
N ALA A 228 9.24 3.83 -8.50
CA ALA A 228 8.80 3.12 -7.29
C ALA A 228 7.29 3.19 -7.12
N THR A 229 6.65 2.07 -6.76
CA THR A 229 5.23 2.00 -6.43
C THR A 229 5.07 1.42 -5.03
N PHE A 230 4.19 2.01 -4.22
CA PHE A 230 3.78 1.45 -2.93
C PHE A 230 2.25 1.36 -2.89
N GLN A 231 1.77 0.13 -2.89
CA GLN A 231 0.36 -0.19 -3.05
C GLN A 231 -0.18 -0.90 -1.82
N THR A 232 -1.46 -0.77 -1.58
CA THR A 232 -2.19 -1.48 -0.54
C THR A 232 -2.16 -3.01 -0.72
N LYS A 233 -2.00 -3.75 0.39
CA LYS A 233 -1.71 -5.19 0.38
C LYS A 233 -2.81 -6.08 -0.21
N ASP A 234 -4.04 -5.57 -0.39
CA ASP A 234 -5.10 -6.27 -1.12
C ASP A 234 -4.73 -6.60 -2.57
N ARG A 235 -3.65 -6.02 -3.10
CA ARG A 235 -3.16 -6.31 -4.45
C ARG A 235 -1.91 -7.16 -4.50
N ALA A 236 -1.30 -7.45 -3.36
CA ALA A 236 -0.02 -8.13 -3.30
C ALA A 236 -0.09 -9.53 -3.94
N SER A 237 -1.24 -10.21 -3.81
CA SER A 237 -1.49 -11.55 -4.34
C SER A 237 -1.40 -11.61 -5.86
N TRP A 238 -2.08 -10.71 -6.59
CA TRP A 238 -2.06 -10.69 -8.06
C TRP A 238 -0.87 -9.93 -8.63
N PHE A 239 -0.40 -8.87 -7.97
CA PHE A 239 0.67 -8.02 -8.51
C PHE A 239 1.96 -8.81 -8.74
N LYS A 240 2.29 -9.76 -7.85
CA LYS A 240 3.50 -10.59 -7.95
C LYS A 240 3.41 -11.72 -8.97
N ARG A 241 2.23 -12.06 -9.50
CA ARG A 241 2.06 -13.20 -10.42
C ARG A 241 2.72 -12.95 -11.77
N ASP A 242 2.57 -11.73 -12.25
CA ASP A 242 3.32 -11.19 -13.37
C ASP A 242 3.93 -9.86 -12.94
N LEU A 243 5.00 -9.95 -12.13
CA LEU A 243 5.62 -8.79 -11.52
C LEU A 243 6.05 -7.77 -12.57
N GLU A 244 6.56 -8.23 -13.71
CA GLU A 244 7.06 -7.35 -14.76
C GLU A 244 5.92 -6.63 -15.47
N ALA A 245 4.92 -7.35 -15.98
CA ALA A 245 3.82 -6.72 -16.70
C ALA A 245 2.98 -5.83 -15.78
N ASN A 246 2.74 -6.25 -14.53
CA ASN A 246 1.98 -5.46 -13.56
C ASN A 246 2.72 -4.19 -13.15
N PHE A 247 4.04 -4.24 -12.98
CA PHE A 247 4.84 -3.06 -12.67
C PHE A 247 4.78 -2.05 -13.81
N GLU A 248 4.99 -2.48 -15.05
CA GLU A 248 4.96 -1.59 -16.21
C GLU A 248 3.55 -1.06 -16.52
N ALA A 249 2.52 -1.91 -16.44
CA ALA A 249 1.13 -1.49 -16.62
C ALA A 249 0.70 -0.48 -15.55
N TYR A 250 1.17 -0.65 -14.31
CA TYR A 250 0.90 0.30 -13.24
C TYR A 250 1.39 1.70 -13.60
N PHE A 251 2.65 1.83 -14.05
CA PHE A 251 3.22 3.12 -14.46
C PHE A 251 2.60 3.67 -15.74
N ARG A 252 2.37 2.85 -16.78
CA ARG A 252 1.71 3.32 -18.02
C ARG A 252 0.33 3.92 -17.79
N GLY A 253 -0.38 3.48 -16.75
CA GLY A 253 -1.66 4.04 -16.40
C GLY A 253 -1.60 5.39 -15.68
N LEU A 254 -0.44 5.77 -15.12
CA LEU A 254 -0.32 6.97 -14.30
C LEU A 254 -0.33 8.24 -15.19
N PRO A 255 -0.97 9.33 -14.72
CA PRO A 255 -0.95 10.59 -15.46
C PRO A 255 0.47 11.11 -15.63
N ASN A 256 0.84 11.48 -16.85
CA ASN A 256 2.18 11.96 -17.22
C ASN A 256 3.33 11.02 -16.78
N ALA A 257 3.07 9.71 -16.73
CA ALA A 257 4.14 8.74 -16.58
C ALA A 257 5.15 8.85 -17.73
N PRO A 258 6.44 8.62 -17.47
CA PRO A 258 7.41 8.54 -18.54
C PRO A 258 7.08 7.37 -19.47
N ASP A 259 7.33 7.56 -20.77
CA ASP A 259 7.19 6.50 -21.76
C ASP A 259 8.26 5.44 -21.54
N LEU A 260 7.86 4.31 -20.95
CA LEU A 260 8.77 3.21 -20.60
C LEU A 260 9.48 2.63 -21.83
N ALA A 261 8.96 2.81 -23.05
CA ALA A 261 9.60 2.34 -24.28
C ALA A 261 10.85 3.16 -24.66
N ARG A 262 11.02 4.36 -24.09
CA ARG A 262 12.20 5.21 -24.36
C ARG A 262 13.41 4.85 -23.51
N GLY A 263 13.19 4.30 -22.31
CA GLY A 263 14.24 3.95 -21.37
C GLY A 263 14.52 2.45 -21.32
N THR A 264 15.71 2.08 -20.85
CA THR A 264 16.08 0.68 -20.65
C THR A 264 16.13 0.34 -19.16
N ARG A 265 15.38 -0.67 -18.71
CA ARG A 265 15.42 -1.15 -17.32
C ARG A 265 16.81 -1.77 -17.04
N THR A 266 17.57 -1.20 -16.11
CA THR A 266 18.94 -1.63 -15.78
C THR A 266 19.04 -2.50 -14.53
N SER A 267 17.94 -2.64 -13.78
CA SER A 267 17.89 -3.48 -12.58
C SER A 267 16.80 -4.53 -12.66
N LYS A 268 16.90 -5.55 -11.80
CA LYS A 268 15.73 -6.34 -11.42
C LYS A 268 14.71 -5.45 -10.71
N ILE A 269 13.44 -5.86 -10.71
CA ILE A 269 12.42 -5.24 -9.88
C ILE A 269 12.65 -5.69 -8.43
N LEU A 270 12.97 -4.74 -7.56
CA LEU A 270 13.25 -4.98 -6.15
C LEU A 270 11.98 -4.75 -5.32
N GLY A 271 11.61 -5.73 -4.50
CA GLY A 271 10.40 -5.71 -3.70
C GLY A 271 10.62 -5.61 -2.21
N LYS A 272 9.71 -4.95 -1.51
CA LYS A 272 9.61 -4.98 -0.05
C LYS A 272 8.15 -5.14 0.37
N LEU A 273 7.80 -6.36 0.78
CA LEU A 273 6.43 -6.72 1.17
C LEU A 273 6.08 -6.25 2.59
N GLU A 274 7.06 -6.29 3.50
CA GLU A 274 6.89 -5.91 4.89
C GLU A 274 7.71 -4.67 5.25
N MET A 275 7.02 -3.61 5.62
CA MET A 275 7.61 -2.31 5.97
C MET A 275 7.00 -1.71 7.25
N PRO A 276 6.95 -2.42 8.39
CA PRO A 276 6.33 -1.87 9.61
C PRO A 276 6.84 -0.49 10.01
N ASN A 277 5.96 0.38 10.49
CA ASN A 277 6.41 1.68 10.99
C ASN A 277 6.85 1.52 12.45
N THR A 278 8.07 1.94 12.76
CA THR A 278 8.71 1.74 14.07
C THR A 278 9.19 3.05 14.66
N MET A 279 8.93 3.28 15.94
CA MET A 279 9.45 4.42 16.69
C MET A 279 9.91 4.01 18.09
N ARG A 280 11.07 4.52 18.50
CA ARG A 280 11.64 4.41 19.85
C ARG A 280 11.74 5.79 20.50
N PRO A 281 11.88 5.87 21.84
CA PRO A 281 12.48 7.04 22.47
C PRO A 281 13.86 7.28 21.84
N ALA A 282 14.11 8.49 21.34
CA ALA A 282 15.35 8.79 20.61
C ALA A 282 16.59 8.84 21.52
N ALA A 283 16.43 8.92 22.84
CA ALA A 283 17.52 8.79 23.79
C ALA A 283 17.02 8.39 25.18
N GLY A 284 17.97 8.00 26.03
CA GLY A 284 17.91 7.84 27.47
C GLY A 284 19.30 8.09 28.08
N PRO A 285 19.50 7.87 29.39
CA PRO A 285 20.81 8.05 30.03
C PRO A 285 21.92 7.29 29.30
N GLY A 286 22.99 7.98 28.90
CA GLY A 286 24.14 7.41 28.19
C GLY A 286 23.88 6.85 26.78
N LEU A 287 22.66 6.92 26.23
CA LEU A 287 22.29 6.27 24.97
C LEU A 287 21.41 7.15 24.08
N ALA A 288 21.80 7.35 22.83
CA ALA A 288 20.99 7.97 21.78
C ALA A 288 20.73 7.01 20.61
N PHE A 289 19.69 7.30 19.84
CA PHE A 289 19.35 6.66 18.58
C PHE A 289 19.20 7.73 17.50
N VAL A 290 19.80 7.51 16.32
CA VAL A 290 19.68 8.39 15.14
C VAL A 290 19.21 7.61 13.92
N GLY A 291 18.62 8.32 12.94
CA GLY A 291 18.09 7.74 11.71
C GLY A 291 17.09 6.59 11.96
N ASP A 292 17.18 5.55 11.13
CA ASP A 292 16.28 4.39 11.19
C ASP A 292 16.35 3.63 12.53
N ALA A 293 17.44 3.78 13.31
CA ALA A 293 17.55 3.16 14.64
C ALA A 293 16.55 3.78 15.63
N ALA A 294 16.27 5.08 15.51
CA ALA A 294 15.26 5.78 16.30
C ALA A 294 13.86 5.61 15.71
N MET A 295 13.73 5.81 14.39
CA MET A 295 12.44 5.87 13.72
C MET A 295 12.57 5.44 12.25
N ALA A 296 11.73 4.49 11.83
CA ALA A 296 11.57 4.13 10.43
C ALA A 296 10.07 4.18 10.09
N ALA A 297 9.73 4.88 9.00
CA ALA A 297 8.35 5.13 8.60
C ALA A 297 8.14 4.83 7.11
N ASP A 298 6.87 4.85 6.70
CA ASP A 298 6.43 4.70 5.32
C ASP A 298 7.03 5.81 4.43
N PRO A 299 7.45 5.49 3.19
CA PRO A 299 8.15 6.44 2.32
C PRO A 299 7.26 7.49 1.68
N LEU A 300 6.00 7.66 2.10
CA LEU A 300 5.03 8.65 1.59
C LEU A 300 5.61 10.03 1.26
N TRP A 301 6.52 10.53 2.08
CA TRP A 301 7.17 11.83 1.89
C TRP A 301 8.67 11.72 1.56
N GLY A 302 9.19 10.54 1.26
CA GLY A 302 10.61 10.35 0.91
C GLY A 302 11.58 10.79 2.03
N VAL A 303 11.18 10.67 3.29
CA VAL A 303 11.86 11.35 4.40
C VAL A 303 13.03 10.59 5.02
N GLY A 304 13.27 9.33 4.63
CA GLY A 304 14.24 8.45 5.33
C GLY A 304 15.66 9.01 5.37
N CYS A 305 16.22 9.38 4.21
CA CYS A 305 17.56 9.98 4.14
C CYS A 305 17.60 11.34 4.86
N GLY A 306 16.56 12.16 4.69
CA GLY A 306 16.46 13.45 5.37
C GLY A 306 16.44 13.32 6.90
N PHE A 307 15.70 12.34 7.44
CA PHE A 307 15.69 12.04 8.88
C PHE A 307 17.08 11.62 9.38
N ALA A 308 17.82 10.85 8.59
CA ALA A 308 19.16 10.42 8.94
C ALA A 308 20.12 11.61 9.14
N PHE A 309 20.18 12.53 8.16
CA PHE A 309 20.99 13.75 8.28
C PHE A 309 20.55 14.61 9.47
N GLN A 310 19.26 14.97 9.52
CA GLN A 310 18.73 15.87 10.54
C GLN A 310 18.89 15.33 11.96
N SER A 311 18.62 14.03 12.17
CA SER A 311 18.72 13.44 13.52
C SER A 311 20.16 13.35 14.01
N GLY A 312 21.14 13.16 13.10
CA GLY A 312 22.57 13.22 13.44
C GLY A 312 23.01 14.64 13.81
N GLU A 313 22.55 15.64 13.05
CA GLU A 313 22.83 17.05 13.33
C GLU A 313 22.22 17.51 14.65
N TRP A 314 20.93 17.24 14.89
CA TRP A 314 20.27 17.63 16.13
C TRP A 314 20.89 16.98 17.35
N LEU A 315 21.41 15.75 17.21
CA LEU A 315 22.16 15.12 18.29
C LEU A 315 23.46 15.87 18.55
N ALA A 316 24.22 16.17 17.49
CA ALA A 316 25.49 16.89 17.61
C ALA A 316 25.31 18.29 18.21
N GLU A 317 24.25 19.02 17.85
CA GLU A 317 23.95 20.35 18.40
C GLU A 317 23.61 20.31 19.91
N GLU A 318 22.86 19.30 20.36
CA GLU A 318 22.49 19.21 21.77
C GLU A 318 23.61 18.65 22.65
N LEU A 319 24.39 17.70 22.10
CA LEU A 319 25.37 16.90 22.82
C LEU A 319 26.79 17.49 22.78
N GLY A 320 27.20 18.15 21.69
CA GLY A 320 28.60 18.56 21.49
C GLY A 320 29.18 19.38 22.62
N GLY A 321 28.50 20.47 23.01
CA GLY A 321 28.92 21.30 24.15
C GLY A 321 28.88 20.58 25.51
N ALA A 322 27.99 19.60 25.67
CA ALA A 322 27.88 18.81 26.91
C ALA A 322 29.04 17.80 27.08
N LEU A 323 29.66 17.35 25.99
CA LEU A 323 30.79 16.44 26.03
C LEU A 323 32.07 17.14 26.53
N ALA A 324 32.21 18.44 26.30
CA ALA A 324 33.37 19.20 26.78
C ALA A 324 33.42 19.27 28.32
N ASP A 325 32.26 19.34 28.99
CA ASP A 325 32.13 19.36 30.46
C ASP A 325 32.48 18.01 31.10
N GLY A 326 32.17 16.91 30.41
CA GLY A 326 32.53 15.56 30.82
C GLY A 326 31.73 14.94 31.96
N SER A 327 30.79 15.67 32.55
CA SER A 327 29.84 15.14 33.53
C SER A 327 28.75 14.27 32.89
N GLU A 328 28.50 13.09 33.46
CA GLU A 328 27.43 12.20 33.01
C GLU A 328 26.04 12.83 33.14
N THR A 329 25.82 13.65 34.17
CA THR A 329 24.53 14.33 34.38
C THR A 329 24.27 15.39 33.32
N VAL A 330 25.31 16.10 32.89
CA VAL A 330 25.24 17.12 31.83
C VAL A 330 25.01 16.46 30.47
N VAL A 331 25.69 15.35 30.20
CA VAL A 331 25.47 14.51 29.01
C VAL A 331 24.04 13.97 28.98
N ASP A 332 23.53 13.44 30.10
CA ASP A 332 22.18 12.88 30.14
C ASP A 332 21.09 13.96 29.99
N ALA A 333 21.32 15.16 30.54
CA ALA A 333 20.45 16.31 30.31
C ALA A 333 20.44 16.73 28.83
N ALA A 334 21.58 16.69 28.14
CA ALA A 334 21.68 16.94 26.71
C ALA A 334 20.93 15.89 25.88
N LEU A 335 21.10 14.62 26.21
CA LEU A 335 20.38 13.52 25.58
C LEU A 335 18.86 13.64 25.76
N GLU A 336 18.40 14.12 26.93
CA GLU A 336 16.98 14.40 27.16
C GLU A 336 16.47 15.58 26.32
N ARG A 337 17.26 16.64 26.12
CA ARG A 337 16.91 17.73 25.19
C ARG A 337 16.81 17.22 23.76
N TYR A 338 17.77 16.41 23.31
CA TYR A 338 17.72 15.74 22.01
C TYR A 338 16.45 14.89 21.85
N ARG A 339 16.10 14.08 22.85
CA ARG A 339 14.88 13.25 22.84
C ARG A 339 13.63 14.10 22.65
N LYS A 340 13.51 15.23 23.36
CA LYS A 340 12.38 16.17 23.24
C LYS A 340 12.35 16.81 21.86
N ARG A 341 13.50 17.27 21.35
CA ARG A 341 13.63 17.88 20.02
C ARG A 341 13.25 16.90 18.91
N HIS A 342 13.81 15.69 18.93
CA HIS A 342 13.49 14.63 17.97
C HIS A 342 11.98 14.34 17.96
N ARG A 343 11.37 14.16 19.14
CA ARG A 343 9.92 13.92 19.25
C ARG A 343 9.11 15.10 18.71
N ARG A 344 9.44 16.34 19.07
CA ARG A 344 8.74 17.55 18.60
C ARG A 344 8.84 17.71 17.08
N ALA A 345 9.99 17.37 16.50
CA ALA A 345 10.23 17.54 15.07
C ALA A 345 9.57 16.44 14.21
N LEU A 346 9.55 15.18 14.68
CA LEU A 346 9.20 14.02 13.83
C LEU A 346 7.86 13.36 14.15
N LEU A 347 7.32 13.52 15.37
CA LEU A 347 6.14 12.75 15.78
C LEU A 347 4.91 13.03 14.90
N GLY A 348 4.67 14.29 14.50
CA GLY A 348 3.54 14.64 13.64
C GLY A 348 3.59 13.93 12.28
N HIS A 349 4.73 14.03 11.59
CA HIS A 349 4.95 13.35 10.30
C HIS A 349 4.94 11.83 10.45
N TYR A 350 5.50 11.27 11.52
CA TYR A 350 5.45 9.83 11.80
C TYR A 350 4.01 9.34 11.95
N LEU A 351 3.17 10.06 12.71
CA LEU A 351 1.77 9.70 12.88
C LEU A 351 0.99 9.81 11.57
N LEU A 352 1.22 10.88 10.80
CA LEU A 352 0.59 11.09 9.50
C LEU A 352 0.94 9.96 8.51
N THR A 353 2.23 9.71 8.31
CA THR A 353 2.72 8.64 7.40
C THR A 353 2.27 7.26 7.86
N SER A 354 2.28 7.01 9.17
CA SER A 354 1.78 5.74 9.71
C SER A 354 0.30 5.52 9.50
N ASP A 355 -0.48 6.58 9.61
CA ASP A 355 -1.92 6.52 9.40
C ASP A 355 -2.24 6.28 7.91
N TYR A 356 -1.56 6.98 6.99
CA TYR A 356 -1.69 6.72 5.54
C TYR A 356 -1.26 5.32 5.13
N ALA A 357 -0.18 4.79 5.71
CA ALA A 357 0.31 3.46 5.43
C ALA A 357 -0.71 2.35 5.75
N THR A 358 -1.78 2.65 6.50
CA THR A 358 -2.88 1.70 6.75
C THR A 358 -3.88 1.58 5.59
N GLY A 359 -3.60 2.22 4.43
CA GLY A 359 -4.51 2.21 3.28
C GLY A 359 -5.74 3.10 3.48
N ARG A 360 -5.71 4.08 4.39
CA ARG A 360 -6.83 5.02 4.55
C ARG A 360 -6.89 6.00 3.38
N ARG A 361 -8.11 6.39 3.03
CA ARG A 361 -8.31 7.49 2.08
C ARG A 361 -8.17 8.89 2.72
N LEU A 362 -8.07 9.91 1.87
CA LEU A 362 -8.04 11.32 2.25
C LEU A 362 -9.29 11.71 3.06
N ASN A 363 -9.06 12.36 4.20
CA ASN A 363 -10.12 12.96 5.00
C ASN A 363 -10.56 14.32 4.41
N GLY A 364 -11.63 14.93 4.95
CA GLY A 364 -12.16 16.18 4.41
C GLY A 364 -11.15 17.35 4.43
N PHE A 365 -10.31 17.42 5.47
CA PHE A 365 -9.27 18.44 5.61
C PHE A 365 -8.15 18.27 4.58
N GLU A 366 -7.75 17.04 4.30
CA GLU A 366 -6.70 16.78 3.31
C GLU A 366 -7.21 16.98 1.89
N LYS A 367 -8.46 16.57 1.62
CA LYS A 367 -9.15 16.87 0.36
C LYS A 367 -9.21 18.37 0.10
N LEU A 368 -9.50 19.16 1.13
CA LEU A 368 -9.47 20.62 1.06
C LEU A 368 -8.08 21.13 0.68
N LEU A 369 -7.02 20.67 1.36
CA LEU A 369 -5.66 21.11 1.07
C LEU A 369 -5.19 20.73 -0.34
N PHE A 370 -5.38 19.48 -0.77
CA PHE A 370 -5.03 19.07 -2.12
C PHE A 370 -5.85 19.82 -3.18
N SER A 371 -7.17 19.93 -2.99
CA SER A 371 -8.04 20.63 -3.94
C SER A 371 -7.77 22.12 -4.02
N ALA A 372 -7.38 22.77 -2.92
CA ALA A 372 -7.05 24.19 -2.94
C ALA A 372 -5.62 24.45 -3.43
N GLY A 373 -4.67 23.56 -3.09
CA GLY A 373 -3.28 23.67 -3.50
C GLY A 373 -3.09 23.66 -5.02
N VAL A 374 -3.86 22.84 -5.74
CA VAL A 374 -3.84 22.84 -7.21
C VAL A 374 -4.46 24.10 -7.83
N LYS A 375 -5.24 24.87 -7.07
CA LYS A 375 -5.94 26.09 -7.54
C LYS A 375 -5.25 27.39 -7.12
N ASP A 376 -4.41 27.37 -6.10
CA ASP A 376 -3.76 28.56 -5.55
C ASP A 376 -2.29 28.28 -5.20
N LYS A 377 -1.39 29.05 -5.84
CA LYS A 377 0.06 28.92 -5.70
C LYS A 377 0.53 28.98 -4.25
N THR A 378 0.01 29.90 -3.45
CA THR A 378 0.46 30.07 -2.06
C THR A 378 -0.01 28.92 -1.17
N VAL A 379 -1.22 28.40 -1.40
CA VAL A 379 -1.66 27.17 -0.73
C VAL A 379 -0.74 26.00 -1.13
N GLY A 380 -0.37 25.91 -2.40
CA GLY A 380 0.56 24.89 -2.89
C GLY A 380 1.97 25.00 -2.31
N GLU A 381 2.52 26.21 -2.18
CA GLU A 381 3.81 26.47 -1.53
C GLU A 381 3.80 26.12 -0.04
N GLY A 382 2.72 26.47 0.68
CA GLY A 382 2.55 26.12 2.09
C GLY A 382 2.38 24.60 2.29
N PHE A 383 1.65 23.94 1.39
CA PHE A 383 1.53 22.48 1.39
C PHE A 383 2.88 21.81 1.10
N HIS A 384 3.64 22.33 0.14
CA HIS A 384 5.00 21.87 -0.15
C HIS A 384 5.94 22.06 1.05
N ALA A 385 5.91 23.21 1.72
CA ALA A 385 6.71 23.46 2.90
C ALA A 385 6.39 22.46 4.02
N PHE A 386 5.11 22.11 4.19
CA PHE A 386 4.69 21.10 5.16
C PHE A 386 5.13 19.68 4.78
N GLY A 387 4.94 19.29 3.51
CA GLY A 387 5.33 17.99 2.98
C GLY A 387 6.84 17.77 3.00
N SER A 388 7.60 18.80 2.66
CA SER A 388 9.08 18.83 2.70
C SER A 388 9.66 18.99 4.11
N ARG A 389 8.80 19.18 5.13
CA ARG A 389 9.16 19.36 6.55
C ARG A 389 9.94 20.63 6.87
N SER A 390 9.84 21.63 6.02
CA SER A 390 10.33 22.97 6.32
C SER A 390 9.46 23.68 7.37
N ILE A 391 8.16 23.32 7.45
CA ILE A 391 7.24 23.78 8.49
C ILE A 391 6.52 22.61 9.17
N ARG A 392 6.02 22.86 10.38
CA ARG A 392 5.24 21.92 11.20
C ARG A 392 3.75 22.24 11.13
N ALA A 393 2.92 21.24 11.42
CA ALA A 393 1.47 21.42 11.53
C ALA A 393 1.06 22.44 12.62
N THR A 394 1.92 22.67 13.62
CA THR A 394 1.69 23.62 14.72
C THR A 394 2.22 25.02 14.43
N ASP A 395 2.87 25.25 13.29
CA ASP A 395 3.47 26.56 12.99
C ASP A 395 2.40 27.54 12.48
N PRO A 396 2.47 28.84 12.83
CA PRO A 396 1.50 29.85 12.38
C PRO A 396 1.40 29.98 10.86
N GLU A 397 2.47 29.68 10.14
CA GLU A 397 2.49 29.66 8.67
C GLU A 397 1.57 28.57 8.09
N PHE A 398 1.53 27.39 8.70
CA PHE A 398 0.63 26.33 8.27
C PHE A 398 -0.83 26.70 8.55
N ALA A 399 -1.12 27.35 9.69
CA ALA A 399 -2.45 27.88 9.99
C ALA A 399 -2.94 28.90 8.94
N ARG A 400 -2.05 29.79 8.47
CA ARG A 400 -2.33 30.73 7.38
C ARG A 400 -2.62 30.02 6.05
N THR A 401 -1.87 28.95 5.76
CA THR A 401 -2.10 28.10 4.57
C THR A 401 -3.51 27.49 4.60
N ILE A 402 -3.94 26.96 5.76
CA ILE A 402 -5.28 26.39 5.95
C ILE A 402 -6.36 27.46 5.74
N ALA A 403 -6.22 28.63 6.36
CA ALA A 403 -7.19 29.71 6.23
C ALA A 403 -7.37 30.14 4.76
N ARG A 404 -6.26 30.21 4.00
CA ARG A 404 -6.30 30.50 2.56
C ARG A 404 -6.97 29.38 1.77
N ALA A 405 -6.69 28.11 2.08
CA ALA A 405 -7.32 26.97 1.43
C ALA A 405 -8.86 26.97 1.56
N ILE A 406 -9.36 27.33 2.75
CA ILE A 406 -10.81 27.51 3.00
C ILE A 406 -11.37 28.60 2.09
N LYS A 407 -10.71 29.77 2.03
CA LYS A 407 -11.13 30.91 1.18
C LYS A 407 -11.15 30.56 -0.31
N VAL A 408 -10.10 29.88 -0.80
CA VAL A 408 -10.00 29.44 -2.21
C VAL A 408 -11.14 28.49 -2.56
N THR A 409 -11.46 27.55 -1.67
CA THR A 409 -12.52 26.57 -1.89
C THR A 409 -13.91 27.20 -1.87
N ALA A 410 -14.15 28.15 -0.97
CA ALA A 410 -15.43 28.86 -0.86
C ALA A 410 -15.74 29.75 -2.07
N THR A 411 -14.72 30.30 -2.73
CA THR A 411 -14.88 31.26 -3.83
C THR A 411 -15.12 30.61 -5.21
N ARG A 412 -15.16 29.26 -5.30
CA ARG A 412 -15.33 28.49 -6.56
C ARG A 412 -14.51 29.02 -7.75
N ARG A 413 -13.33 29.59 -7.51
CA ARG A 413 -12.40 29.92 -8.59
C ARG A 413 -11.86 28.62 -9.14
N ASP A 414 -12.45 28.13 -10.21
CA ASP A 414 -11.77 27.14 -11.04
C ASP A 414 -10.63 27.89 -11.74
N GLY A 415 -9.40 27.59 -11.33
CA GLY A 415 -8.23 28.07 -12.05
C GLY A 415 -8.33 27.58 -13.49
N ALA A 416 -8.23 28.48 -14.46
CA ALA A 416 -8.37 28.18 -15.88
C ALA A 416 -7.33 27.15 -16.40
N ASP A 417 -6.29 26.86 -15.61
CA ASP A 417 -5.13 26.04 -16.00
C ASP A 417 -4.96 24.73 -15.19
N VAL A 418 -5.99 24.26 -14.48
CA VAL A 418 -5.88 22.97 -13.75
C VAL A 418 -5.91 21.81 -14.74
N GLU A 419 -4.75 21.22 -14.98
CA GLU A 419 -4.60 19.98 -15.73
C GLU A 419 -5.42 18.86 -15.06
N ARG A 420 -6.52 18.48 -15.70
CA ARG A 420 -7.45 17.46 -15.18
C ARG A 420 -6.88 16.07 -15.39
N PRO A 421 -7.19 15.10 -14.50
CA PRO A 421 -6.73 13.73 -14.65
C PRO A 421 -7.14 13.14 -16.00
N THR A 422 -6.19 12.60 -16.75
CA THR A 422 -6.43 11.73 -17.91
C THR A 422 -5.83 10.36 -17.64
N GLY A 423 -6.39 9.31 -18.26
CA GLY A 423 -5.88 7.93 -18.16
C GLY A 423 -6.54 7.02 -17.10
N PRO A 424 -6.18 5.73 -17.07
CA PRO A 424 -6.84 4.69 -16.25
C PRO A 424 -6.88 4.96 -14.75
N HIS A 425 -5.85 5.63 -14.20
CA HIS A 425 -5.80 5.97 -12.77
C HIS A 425 -6.77 7.09 -12.36
N ALA A 426 -7.32 7.85 -13.31
CA ALA A 426 -8.37 8.84 -13.00
C ALA A 426 -9.66 8.18 -12.47
N ALA A 427 -9.91 6.91 -12.82
CA ALA A 427 -11.08 6.12 -12.40
C ALA A 427 -10.82 5.20 -11.19
N GLY A 428 -9.61 5.27 -10.61
CA GLY A 428 -9.17 4.41 -9.51
C GLY A 428 -8.01 3.50 -9.92
N PRO A 429 -7.62 2.54 -9.07
CA PRO A 429 -6.43 1.73 -9.31
C PRO A 429 -6.53 0.83 -10.55
N PRO A 430 -5.40 0.62 -11.26
CA PRO A 430 -5.36 -0.17 -12.48
C PRO A 430 -5.68 -1.64 -12.15
N PRO A 431 -6.35 -2.37 -13.06
CA PRO A 431 -6.51 -3.82 -12.94
C PRO A 431 -5.15 -4.52 -13.04
N PRO A 432 -5.08 -5.83 -12.72
CA PRO A 432 -3.97 -6.67 -13.17
C PRO A 432 -3.72 -6.47 -14.66
N ALA A 433 -2.46 -6.47 -15.10
CA ALA A 433 -2.07 -6.18 -16.47
C ALA A 433 -2.76 -7.10 -17.51
N ALA A 434 -3.06 -8.34 -17.13
CA ALA A 434 -3.73 -9.32 -17.96
C ALA A 434 -5.27 -9.16 -18.01
N VAL A 435 -5.86 -8.27 -17.20
CA VAL A 435 -7.31 -8.08 -17.12
C VAL A 435 -7.72 -6.85 -17.93
N ALA A 436 -8.31 -7.10 -19.11
CA ALA A 436 -8.90 -6.08 -19.95
C ALA A 436 -10.26 -5.65 -19.39
N ARG A 437 -10.50 -4.34 -19.32
CA ARG A 437 -11.80 -3.77 -18.94
C ARG A 437 -12.45 -3.11 -20.16
N SER A 438 -13.68 -3.50 -20.44
CA SER A 438 -14.52 -2.95 -21.50
C SER A 438 -15.95 -2.74 -21.01
N ARG A 439 -16.84 -2.32 -21.91
CA ARG A 439 -18.28 -2.31 -21.67
C ARG A 439 -18.96 -3.09 -22.79
N VAL A 440 -20.00 -3.84 -22.43
CA VAL A 440 -20.87 -4.54 -23.37
C VAL A 440 -22.30 -4.11 -23.13
N THR A 441 -23.09 -4.01 -24.20
CA THR A 441 -24.52 -3.71 -24.11
C THR A 441 -25.30 -4.99 -24.39
N VAL A 442 -26.01 -5.48 -23.37
CA VAL A 442 -26.82 -6.70 -23.40
C VAL A 442 -28.29 -6.28 -23.36
N GLY A 443 -28.99 -6.43 -24.47
CA GLY A 443 -30.28 -5.78 -24.68
C GLY A 443 -30.13 -4.25 -24.56
N GLU A 444 -30.85 -3.63 -23.62
CA GLU A 444 -30.76 -2.19 -23.35
C GLU A 444 -29.83 -1.83 -22.17
N VAL A 445 -29.18 -2.83 -21.58
CA VAL A 445 -28.35 -2.64 -20.38
C VAL A 445 -26.88 -2.66 -20.75
N THR A 446 -26.21 -1.52 -20.60
CA THR A 446 -24.75 -1.44 -20.72
C THR A 446 -24.07 -1.79 -19.40
N VAL A 447 -23.22 -2.81 -19.42
CA VAL A 447 -22.51 -3.32 -18.26
C VAL A 447 -21.00 -3.31 -18.47
N PRO A 448 -20.20 -2.96 -17.44
CA PRO A 448 -18.78 -3.27 -17.40
C PRO A 448 -18.50 -4.77 -17.57
N LEU A 449 -17.45 -5.08 -18.31
CA LEU A 449 -16.90 -6.42 -18.49
C LEU A 449 -15.41 -6.39 -18.14
N SER A 450 -15.01 -7.28 -17.23
CA SER A 450 -13.60 -7.61 -17.00
C SER A 450 -13.31 -8.95 -17.66
N SER A 451 -12.25 -9.04 -18.45
CA SER A 451 -11.94 -10.24 -19.25
C SER A 451 -10.44 -10.52 -19.31
N THR A 452 -10.07 -11.79 -19.43
CA THR A 452 -8.69 -12.26 -19.62
C THR A 452 -8.67 -13.63 -20.30
N GLY A 453 -7.49 -14.07 -20.74
CA GLY A 453 -7.32 -15.31 -21.51
C GLY A 453 -7.72 -15.18 -23.00
N PRO A 454 -7.78 -16.30 -23.73
CA PRO A 454 -8.06 -16.33 -25.17
C PRO A 454 -9.48 -15.86 -25.47
N HIS A 455 -9.62 -14.71 -26.15
CA HIS A 455 -10.92 -14.07 -26.39
C HIS A 455 -11.84 -14.84 -27.35
N ASP A 456 -11.28 -15.72 -28.17
CA ASP A 456 -11.94 -16.53 -29.20
C ASP A 456 -12.43 -17.90 -28.72
N ALA A 457 -12.00 -18.36 -27.54
CA ALA A 457 -12.45 -19.63 -26.98
C ALA A 457 -13.96 -19.59 -26.65
N THR A 458 -14.70 -20.63 -27.04
CA THR A 458 -16.15 -20.74 -26.77
C THR A 458 -16.47 -21.36 -25.41
N GLU A 459 -15.48 -21.97 -24.75
CA GLU A 459 -15.54 -22.37 -23.34
C GLU A 459 -14.94 -21.27 -22.46
N ALA A 460 -15.63 -20.88 -21.39
CA ALA A 460 -15.18 -19.79 -20.52
C ALA A 460 -15.48 -20.03 -19.03
N VAL A 461 -14.64 -19.47 -18.17
CA VAL A 461 -14.91 -19.29 -16.74
C VAL A 461 -15.66 -17.97 -16.55
N VAL A 462 -16.86 -18.04 -15.99
CA VAL A 462 -17.78 -16.91 -15.85
C VAL A 462 -17.97 -16.60 -14.37
N PHE A 463 -17.51 -15.44 -13.95
CA PHE A 463 -17.62 -14.95 -12.58
C PHE A 463 -18.86 -14.08 -12.40
N VAL A 464 -19.70 -14.44 -11.43
CA VAL A 464 -20.96 -13.74 -11.13
C VAL A 464 -20.93 -13.27 -9.68
N HIS A 465 -20.82 -11.95 -9.50
CA HIS A 465 -20.77 -11.34 -8.18
C HIS A 465 -22.14 -11.37 -7.48
N GLY A 466 -22.15 -11.16 -6.16
CA GLY A 466 -23.37 -10.98 -5.38
C GLY A 466 -23.66 -9.52 -5.01
N ASN A 467 -24.45 -9.31 -3.97
CA ASN A 467 -24.86 -8.00 -3.48
C ASN A 467 -23.91 -7.46 -2.39
N PRO A 468 -23.51 -6.17 -2.42
CA PRO A 468 -23.64 -5.18 -3.49
C PRO A 468 -22.36 -5.09 -4.34
N GLY A 469 -21.87 -6.25 -4.79
CA GLY A 469 -20.60 -6.44 -5.49
C GLY A 469 -20.56 -5.94 -6.93
N SER A 470 -19.46 -6.27 -7.62
CA SER A 470 -19.23 -5.94 -9.04
C SER A 470 -18.24 -6.92 -9.69
N SER A 471 -18.04 -6.84 -11.01
CA SER A 471 -17.01 -7.59 -11.74
C SER A 471 -15.60 -7.43 -11.14
N ARG A 472 -15.32 -6.30 -10.48
CA ARG A 472 -14.02 -6.01 -9.84
C ARG A 472 -13.76 -6.82 -8.57
N ASP A 473 -14.76 -7.52 -8.04
CA ASP A 473 -14.58 -8.47 -6.94
C ASP A 473 -13.69 -9.64 -7.37
N TRP A 474 -13.62 -9.88 -8.68
CA TRP A 474 -12.96 -11.03 -9.29
C TRP A 474 -11.58 -10.72 -9.87
N ASP A 475 -11.05 -9.49 -9.74
CA ASP A 475 -9.74 -9.11 -10.32
C ASP A 475 -8.61 -10.10 -9.92
N ASP A 476 -8.60 -10.55 -8.66
CA ASP A 476 -7.63 -11.55 -8.18
C ASP A 476 -7.81 -12.90 -8.89
N LEU A 477 -9.02 -13.46 -8.89
CA LEU A 477 -9.29 -14.77 -9.47
C LEU A 477 -9.19 -14.77 -11.01
N LEU A 478 -9.64 -13.71 -11.67
CA LEU A 478 -9.45 -13.51 -13.12
C LEU A 478 -7.97 -13.64 -13.48
N SER A 479 -7.08 -12.95 -12.77
CA SER A 479 -5.64 -13.04 -13.06
C SER A 479 -5.00 -14.40 -12.73
N ARG A 480 -5.65 -15.26 -11.93
CA ARG A 480 -5.21 -16.67 -11.75
C ARG A 480 -5.63 -17.55 -12.92
N VAL A 481 -6.82 -17.29 -13.47
CA VAL A 481 -7.46 -18.13 -14.49
C VAL A 481 -7.04 -17.77 -15.92
N GLY A 482 -6.86 -16.49 -16.20
CA GLY A 482 -6.47 -15.98 -17.52
C GLY A 482 -5.30 -16.68 -18.22
N PRO A 483 -4.24 -17.13 -17.50
CA PRO A 483 -3.15 -17.89 -18.10
C PRO A 483 -3.53 -19.22 -18.76
N PHE A 484 -4.70 -19.80 -18.45
CA PHE A 484 -5.08 -21.12 -18.97
C PHE A 484 -6.53 -21.22 -19.48
N ALA A 485 -7.38 -20.22 -19.25
CA ALA A 485 -8.76 -20.23 -19.71
C ALA A 485 -9.26 -18.84 -20.05
N ARG A 486 -10.22 -18.75 -20.97
CA ARG A 486 -11.02 -17.53 -21.17
C ARG A 486 -11.81 -17.27 -19.90
N ALA A 487 -11.69 -16.06 -19.34
CA ALA A 487 -12.35 -15.71 -18.10
C ALA A 487 -13.07 -14.37 -18.21
N LEU A 488 -14.30 -14.31 -17.72
CA LEU A 488 -15.22 -13.17 -17.89
C LEU A 488 -15.91 -12.84 -16.56
N ALA A 489 -15.97 -11.56 -16.19
CA ALA A 489 -16.74 -11.07 -15.06
C ALA A 489 -17.56 -9.85 -15.47
N LEU A 490 -18.87 -9.88 -15.22
CA LEU A 490 -19.82 -8.83 -15.60
C LEU A 490 -20.35 -8.13 -14.36
N ASP A 491 -20.61 -6.82 -14.45
CA ASP A 491 -21.49 -6.17 -13.48
C ASP A 491 -22.94 -6.51 -13.81
N MET A 492 -23.68 -7.10 -12.88
CA MET A 492 -25.08 -7.44 -13.06
C MET A 492 -25.96 -6.17 -13.04
N PRO A 493 -27.10 -6.15 -13.77
CA PRO A 493 -27.99 -4.99 -13.84
C PRO A 493 -28.36 -4.46 -12.45
N GLY A 494 -28.23 -3.15 -12.25
CA GLY A 494 -28.48 -2.53 -10.94
C GLY A 494 -27.27 -2.43 -10.01
N PHE A 495 -26.15 -3.10 -10.31
CA PHE A 495 -24.97 -3.16 -9.44
C PHE A 495 -23.72 -2.55 -10.08
N GLY A 496 -22.68 -2.28 -9.28
CA GLY A 496 -21.43 -1.69 -9.76
C GLY A 496 -21.64 -0.44 -10.63
N LYS A 497 -21.00 -0.43 -11.81
CA LYS A 497 -21.16 0.61 -12.84
C LYS A 497 -22.04 0.17 -14.01
N ALA A 498 -22.84 -0.89 -13.84
CA ALA A 498 -23.89 -1.26 -14.79
C ALA A 498 -25.02 -0.22 -14.83
N SER A 499 -25.78 -0.22 -15.93
CA SER A 499 -27.07 0.47 -16.02
C SER A 499 -28.01 0.00 -14.91
N LYS A 500 -28.86 0.92 -14.44
CA LYS A 500 -29.79 0.73 -13.31
C LYS A 500 -31.25 0.99 -13.75
N PRO A 501 -31.74 0.27 -14.77
CA PRO A 501 -33.07 0.47 -15.36
C PRO A 501 -34.19 0.30 -14.34
N ALA A 502 -35.23 1.12 -14.47
CA ALA A 502 -36.36 1.13 -13.56
C ALA A 502 -37.32 -0.06 -13.78
N ASP A 503 -37.29 -0.63 -14.97
CA ASP A 503 -38.20 -1.63 -15.54
C ASP A 503 -37.56 -3.01 -15.73
N PHE A 504 -36.29 -3.17 -15.35
CA PHE A 504 -35.64 -4.49 -15.34
C PHE A 504 -36.32 -5.44 -14.35
N ASP A 505 -36.39 -6.72 -14.73
CA ASP A 505 -36.88 -7.79 -13.86
C ASP A 505 -35.82 -8.15 -12.81
N TYR A 506 -35.94 -7.59 -11.60
CA TYR A 506 -35.03 -7.81 -10.48
C TYR A 506 -35.24 -9.18 -9.77
N THR A 507 -36.01 -10.11 -10.34
CA THR A 507 -36.13 -11.48 -9.83
C THR A 507 -34.90 -12.33 -10.16
N VAL A 508 -34.73 -13.46 -9.47
CA VAL A 508 -33.69 -14.46 -9.78
C VAL A 508 -33.76 -14.90 -11.25
N GLN A 509 -34.97 -15.06 -11.78
CA GLN A 509 -35.23 -15.42 -13.17
C GLN A 509 -34.80 -14.32 -14.14
N GLY A 510 -35.07 -13.05 -13.82
CA GLY A 510 -34.66 -11.91 -14.64
C GLY A 510 -33.14 -11.80 -14.77
N TYR A 511 -32.41 -11.97 -13.66
CA TYR A 511 -30.95 -12.02 -13.67
C TYR A 511 -30.39 -13.22 -14.45
N ALA A 512 -31.00 -14.40 -14.32
CA ALA A 512 -30.60 -15.58 -15.10
C ALA A 512 -30.82 -15.40 -16.61
N ARG A 513 -31.91 -14.74 -17.03
CA ARG A 513 -32.16 -14.41 -18.44
C ARG A 513 -31.13 -13.41 -18.96
N PHE A 514 -30.82 -12.38 -18.18
CA PHE A 514 -29.76 -11.44 -18.53
C PHE A 514 -28.41 -12.16 -18.72
N LEU A 515 -28.05 -13.05 -17.79
CA LEU A 515 -26.82 -13.84 -17.89
C LEU A 515 -26.82 -14.71 -19.15
N ALA A 516 -27.93 -15.38 -19.47
CA ALA A 516 -28.07 -16.18 -20.69
C ALA A 516 -27.78 -15.34 -21.95
N THR A 517 -28.43 -14.18 -22.09
CA THR A 517 -28.25 -13.29 -23.24
C THR A 517 -26.82 -12.74 -23.29
N ALA A 518 -26.23 -12.37 -22.15
CA ALA A 518 -24.85 -11.90 -22.10
C ALA A 518 -23.87 -12.99 -22.58
N LEU A 519 -24.01 -14.23 -22.11
CA LEU A 519 -23.15 -15.34 -22.50
C LEU A 519 -23.30 -15.71 -23.98
N GLU A 520 -24.51 -15.68 -24.51
CA GLU A 520 -24.77 -15.88 -25.94
C GLU A 520 -24.09 -14.81 -26.79
N GLN A 521 -24.27 -13.52 -26.46
CA GLN A 521 -23.64 -12.41 -27.19
C GLN A 521 -22.11 -12.43 -27.11
N LEU A 522 -21.55 -12.93 -26.01
CA LEU A 522 -20.10 -13.09 -25.83
C LEU A 522 -19.57 -14.37 -26.50
N GLY A 523 -20.43 -15.19 -27.12
CA GLY A 523 -20.02 -16.42 -27.81
C GLY A 523 -19.62 -17.56 -26.85
N VAL A 524 -20.09 -17.53 -25.60
CA VAL A 524 -19.80 -18.58 -24.62
C VAL A 524 -20.80 -19.73 -24.81
N GLN A 525 -20.32 -20.86 -25.31
CA GLN A 525 -21.11 -22.07 -25.52
C GLN A 525 -21.12 -22.96 -24.29
N ARG A 526 -19.99 -23.05 -23.58
CA ARG A 526 -19.80 -23.87 -22.37
C ARG A 526 -19.19 -23.02 -21.25
N ALA A 527 -19.75 -23.10 -20.05
CA ALA A 527 -19.39 -22.20 -18.95
C ALA A 527 -19.02 -22.95 -17.66
N HIS A 528 -17.91 -22.55 -17.05
CA HIS A 528 -17.57 -22.84 -15.66
C HIS A 528 -18.01 -21.66 -14.81
N LEU A 529 -19.01 -21.85 -13.95
CA LEU A 529 -19.55 -20.74 -13.16
C LEU A 529 -18.75 -20.56 -11.86
N VAL A 530 -18.34 -19.34 -11.55
CA VAL A 530 -17.80 -18.96 -10.24
C VAL A 530 -18.77 -17.97 -9.61
N LEU A 531 -19.45 -18.39 -8.55
CA LEU A 531 -20.62 -17.71 -8.00
C LEU A 531 -20.36 -17.26 -6.57
N HIS A 532 -20.85 -16.06 -6.22
CA HIS A 532 -20.84 -15.55 -4.84
C HIS A 532 -22.16 -14.89 -4.45
N ASP A 533 -22.60 -15.11 -3.21
CA ASP A 533 -23.82 -14.53 -2.63
C ASP A 533 -25.02 -14.61 -3.60
N PHE A 534 -25.69 -13.51 -3.97
CA PHE A 534 -26.80 -13.55 -4.92
C PHE A 534 -26.44 -14.02 -6.34
N GLY A 535 -25.16 -13.98 -6.70
CA GLY A 535 -24.65 -14.59 -7.92
C GLY A 535 -24.90 -16.10 -7.97
N GLY A 536 -24.98 -16.77 -6.82
CA GLY A 536 -25.36 -18.18 -6.71
C GLY A 536 -26.75 -18.45 -7.28
N PRO A 537 -27.83 -17.93 -6.67
CA PRO A 537 -29.18 -18.09 -7.22
C PRO A 537 -29.32 -17.69 -8.69
N TRP A 538 -28.66 -16.60 -9.12
CA TRP A 538 -28.72 -16.17 -10.54
C TRP A 538 -28.04 -17.16 -11.49
N GLY A 539 -26.84 -17.62 -11.14
CA GLY A 539 -26.08 -18.57 -11.94
C GLY A 539 -26.67 -19.98 -11.93
N LEU A 540 -27.16 -20.44 -10.78
CA LEU A 540 -27.82 -21.74 -10.67
C LEU A 540 -29.17 -21.76 -11.41
N GLU A 541 -29.93 -20.66 -11.37
CA GLU A 541 -31.15 -20.53 -12.18
C GLU A 541 -30.86 -20.49 -13.70
N TRP A 542 -29.71 -19.96 -14.11
CA TRP A 542 -29.25 -20.11 -15.49
C TRP A 542 -28.90 -21.57 -15.80
N ALA A 543 -28.20 -22.25 -14.88
CA ALA A 543 -27.78 -23.63 -15.05
C ALA A 543 -28.95 -24.63 -15.13
N THR A 544 -30.03 -24.44 -14.37
CA THR A 544 -31.22 -25.30 -14.46
C THR A 544 -31.87 -25.26 -15.85
N ARG A 545 -31.72 -24.15 -16.57
CA ARG A 545 -32.21 -23.98 -17.95
C ARG A 545 -31.18 -24.35 -19.02
N ASN A 546 -29.92 -24.51 -18.64
CA ASN A 546 -28.79 -24.75 -19.54
C ASN A 546 -27.84 -25.84 -19.01
N PRO A 547 -28.34 -27.02 -18.59
CA PRO A 547 -27.51 -28.02 -17.89
C PRO A 547 -26.40 -28.62 -18.76
N ASP A 548 -26.59 -28.65 -20.08
CA ASP A 548 -25.58 -29.10 -21.05
C ASP A 548 -24.45 -28.08 -21.26
N ARG A 549 -24.74 -26.80 -20.98
CA ARG A 549 -23.76 -25.71 -21.10
C ARG A 549 -23.01 -25.46 -19.80
N LEU A 550 -23.48 -25.99 -18.66
CA LEU A 550 -22.75 -25.95 -17.40
C LEU A 550 -21.65 -27.02 -17.40
N ALA A 551 -20.39 -26.59 -17.38
CA ALA A 551 -19.23 -27.48 -17.31
C ALA A 551 -18.81 -27.82 -15.88
N SER A 552 -18.72 -26.81 -15.01
CA SER A 552 -18.49 -26.98 -13.57
C SER A 552 -18.99 -25.75 -12.79
N ALA A 553 -19.08 -25.87 -11.47
CA ALA A 553 -19.50 -24.78 -10.59
C ALA A 553 -18.54 -24.59 -9.40
N VAL A 554 -18.14 -23.35 -9.14
CA VAL A 554 -17.45 -22.94 -7.92
C VAL A 554 -18.42 -22.06 -7.12
N LEU A 555 -18.79 -22.52 -5.93
CA LEU A 555 -19.76 -21.89 -5.06
C LEU A 555 -19.05 -21.27 -3.86
N ILE A 556 -18.94 -19.94 -3.83
CA ILE A 556 -18.25 -19.22 -2.76
C ILE A 556 -19.28 -18.55 -1.86
N ASN A 557 -19.42 -19.01 -0.61
CA ASN A 557 -20.43 -18.52 0.35
C ASN A 557 -21.82 -18.38 -0.29
N THR A 558 -22.22 -19.36 -1.10
CA THR A 558 -23.49 -19.37 -1.82
C THR A 558 -23.83 -20.76 -2.35
N GLY A 559 -25.00 -20.91 -2.95
CA GLY A 559 -25.39 -22.09 -3.71
C GLY A 559 -26.90 -22.32 -3.71
N ALA A 560 -27.32 -23.58 -3.75
CA ALA A 560 -28.70 -23.97 -3.48
C ALA A 560 -28.96 -23.77 -1.98
N LEU A 561 -29.56 -22.63 -1.61
CA LEU A 561 -29.79 -22.22 -0.22
C LEU A 561 -31.02 -22.92 0.35
N ILE A 562 -30.85 -24.15 0.85
CA ILE A 562 -31.96 -25.01 1.27
C ILE A 562 -32.30 -24.75 2.74
N ASP A 563 -33.59 -24.68 3.08
CA ASP A 563 -34.12 -24.26 4.39
C ASP A 563 -33.50 -22.96 4.92
N TYR A 564 -33.07 -22.08 4.00
CA TYR A 564 -32.46 -20.82 4.35
C TYR A 564 -33.53 -19.79 4.73
N HIS A 565 -33.27 -19.09 5.83
CA HIS A 565 -34.10 -17.98 6.27
C HIS A 565 -33.36 -16.67 6.12
N TRP A 566 -34.08 -15.62 5.73
CA TRP A 566 -33.52 -14.29 5.57
C TRP A 566 -32.79 -13.80 6.83
N HIS A 567 -31.51 -13.46 6.70
CA HIS A 567 -30.75 -12.79 7.73
C HIS A 567 -31.39 -11.44 8.13
N TYR A 568 -31.03 -10.92 9.31
CA TYR A 568 -31.66 -9.74 9.90
C TYR A 568 -31.69 -8.51 8.95
N LEU A 569 -30.56 -8.19 8.30
CA LEU A 569 -30.52 -7.07 7.34
C LEU A 569 -31.43 -7.26 6.13
N ALA A 570 -31.59 -8.49 5.61
CA ALA A 570 -32.48 -8.78 4.49
C ALA A 570 -33.94 -8.51 4.88
N ARG A 571 -34.33 -8.82 6.12
CA ARG A 571 -35.67 -8.51 6.63
C ARG A 571 -35.93 -6.99 6.68
N ILE A 572 -34.91 -6.20 7.04
CA ILE A 572 -35.00 -4.73 6.99
C ILE A 572 -35.18 -4.25 5.54
N TRP A 573 -34.34 -4.72 4.61
CA TRP A 573 -34.42 -4.31 3.19
C TRP A 573 -35.74 -4.70 2.51
N ARG A 574 -36.33 -5.82 2.92
CA ARG A 574 -37.66 -6.23 2.45
C ARG A 574 -38.79 -5.34 2.95
N THR A 575 -38.62 -4.67 4.09
CA THR A 575 -39.70 -3.87 4.71
C THR A 575 -39.78 -2.48 4.07
N PRO A 576 -40.93 -2.07 3.50
CA PRO A 576 -41.14 -0.72 2.98
C PRO A 576 -40.88 0.35 4.06
N ILE A 577 -40.38 1.51 3.65
CA ILE A 577 -39.97 2.65 4.49
C ILE A 577 -38.71 2.35 5.30
N ALA A 578 -38.66 1.23 6.01
CA ALA A 578 -37.51 0.83 6.81
C ALA A 578 -36.27 0.53 5.95
N GLY A 579 -36.44 -0.18 4.83
CA GLY A 579 -35.36 -0.48 3.89
C GLY A 579 -34.80 0.78 3.23
N GLU A 580 -35.67 1.69 2.79
CA GLU A 580 -35.31 2.97 2.21
C GLU A 580 -34.55 3.85 3.22
N LEU A 581 -35.04 3.93 4.47
CA LEU A 581 -34.38 4.68 5.53
C LEU A 581 -33.01 4.09 5.88
N PHE A 582 -32.90 2.76 5.97
CA PHE A 582 -31.62 2.10 6.21
C PHE A 582 -30.61 2.43 5.10
N GLN A 583 -31.03 2.32 3.84
CA GLN A 583 -30.16 2.64 2.70
C GLN A 583 -29.78 4.12 2.67
N ALA A 584 -30.70 5.03 3.02
CA ALA A 584 -30.44 6.46 3.08
C ALA A 584 -29.49 6.85 4.21
N THR A 585 -29.57 6.17 5.36
CA THR A 585 -28.76 6.46 6.56
C THR A 585 -27.44 5.70 6.61
N THR A 586 -27.22 4.72 5.72
CA THR A 586 -25.96 3.98 5.63
C THR A 586 -24.81 4.93 5.28
N THR A 587 -23.90 5.11 6.23
CA THR A 587 -22.67 5.89 6.06
C THR A 587 -21.48 4.99 5.78
N ARG A 588 -20.42 5.53 5.14
CA ARG A 588 -19.18 4.77 4.88
C ARG A 588 -18.56 4.21 6.17
N SER A 589 -18.53 5.00 7.23
CA SER A 589 -18.00 4.57 8.53
C SER A 589 -18.89 3.51 9.18
N GLY A 590 -20.21 3.64 9.06
CA GLY A 590 -21.17 2.63 9.53
C GLY A 590 -21.00 1.30 8.79
N LEU A 591 -20.90 1.33 7.46
CA LEU A 591 -20.64 0.13 6.66
C LEU A 591 -19.32 -0.54 7.06
N ARG A 592 -18.23 0.22 7.17
CA ARG A 592 -16.93 -0.31 7.63
C ARG A 592 -17.01 -0.94 9.02
N PHE A 593 -17.78 -0.35 9.93
CA PHE A 593 -17.95 -0.91 11.26
C PHE A 593 -18.77 -2.21 11.21
N ALA A 594 -19.87 -2.22 10.47
CA ALA A 594 -20.73 -3.40 10.31
C ALA A 594 -19.97 -4.58 9.68
N LEU A 595 -19.21 -4.34 8.61
CA LEU A 595 -18.47 -5.39 7.91
C LEU A 595 -17.23 -5.90 8.66
N ARG A 596 -16.88 -5.35 9.83
CA ARG A 596 -15.89 -5.99 10.72
C ARG A 596 -16.46 -7.22 11.43
N HIS A 597 -17.78 -7.24 11.63
CA HIS A 597 -18.43 -8.39 12.22
C HIS A 597 -18.39 -9.57 11.24
N GLY A 598 -18.09 -10.78 11.74
CA GLY A 598 -17.99 -11.99 10.91
C GLY A 598 -16.77 -12.06 9.99
N ASN A 599 -15.78 -11.16 10.13
CA ASN A 599 -14.57 -11.15 9.30
C ASN A 599 -13.33 -11.07 10.21
N PRO A 600 -12.84 -12.18 10.79
CA PRO A 600 -11.77 -12.15 11.79
C PRO A 600 -10.43 -11.68 11.22
N ARG A 601 -10.13 -11.99 9.95
CA ARG A 601 -9.00 -11.39 9.20
C ARG A 601 -9.21 -9.91 8.87
N GLY A 602 -10.48 -9.49 8.84
CA GLY A 602 -10.91 -8.17 8.43
C GLY A 602 -10.83 -7.99 6.91
N LEU A 603 -11.77 -7.22 6.36
CA LEU A 603 -11.74 -6.91 4.93
C LEU A 603 -10.74 -5.78 4.64
N PRO A 604 -10.06 -5.82 3.47
CA PRO A 604 -9.26 -4.70 3.03
C PRO A 604 -10.08 -3.41 2.95
N ARG A 605 -9.49 -2.30 3.40
CA ARG A 605 -10.20 -1.01 3.40
C ARG A 605 -10.60 -0.57 2.00
N ALA A 606 -9.74 -0.83 1.00
CA ALA A 606 -10.01 -0.52 -0.39
C ALA A 606 -11.24 -1.28 -0.93
N PHE A 607 -11.41 -2.55 -0.54
CA PHE A 607 -12.56 -3.37 -0.90
C PHE A 607 -13.86 -2.77 -0.34
N VAL A 608 -13.90 -2.49 0.96
CA VAL A 608 -15.10 -1.91 1.62
C VAL A 608 -15.43 -0.50 1.09
N ASP A 609 -14.41 0.31 0.83
CA ASP A 609 -14.60 1.65 0.27
C ASP A 609 -15.15 1.61 -1.15
N ARG A 610 -14.64 0.70 -2.00
CA ARG A 610 -15.18 0.48 -3.35
C ARG A 610 -16.65 0.07 -3.26
N MET A 611 -16.97 -0.91 -2.42
CA MET A 611 -18.34 -1.38 -2.19
C MET A 611 -19.29 -0.21 -1.85
N TYR A 612 -18.87 0.68 -0.95
CA TYR A 612 -19.65 1.88 -0.62
C TYR A 612 -19.76 2.86 -1.79
N ASP A 613 -18.65 3.14 -2.48
CA ASP A 613 -18.58 4.12 -3.57
C ASP A 613 -19.38 3.69 -4.81
N ASP A 614 -19.55 2.38 -5.01
CA ASP A 614 -20.34 1.80 -6.10
C ASP A 614 -21.83 1.62 -5.73
N THR A 615 -22.18 1.79 -4.45
CA THR A 615 -23.56 1.76 -3.96
C THR A 615 -24.23 3.14 -4.06
N ASP A 616 -24.45 3.59 -5.30
CA ASP A 616 -25.18 4.83 -5.59
C ASP A 616 -26.69 4.72 -5.32
N ALA A 617 -27.43 5.82 -5.52
CA ALA A 617 -28.88 5.85 -5.28
C ALA A 617 -29.67 4.84 -6.14
N GLY A 618 -29.21 4.55 -7.36
CA GLY A 618 -29.83 3.54 -8.21
C GLY A 618 -29.50 2.12 -7.72
N THR A 619 -28.25 1.86 -7.31
CA THR A 619 -27.87 0.59 -6.68
C THR A 619 -28.69 0.33 -5.43
N LYS A 620 -28.87 1.33 -4.55
CA LYS A 620 -29.72 1.19 -3.35
C LYS A 620 -31.15 0.76 -3.68
N ARG A 621 -31.75 1.30 -4.75
CA ARG A 621 -33.08 0.87 -5.22
C ARG A 621 -33.07 -0.54 -5.80
N ALA A 622 -32.04 -0.89 -6.57
CA ALA A 622 -31.86 -2.24 -7.11
C ALA A 622 -31.79 -3.29 -5.98
N ILE A 623 -31.05 -3.00 -4.90
CA ILE A 623 -30.98 -3.86 -3.71
C ILE A 623 -32.38 -4.10 -3.14
N LEU A 624 -33.14 -3.04 -2.85
CA LEU A 624 -34.49 -3.20 -2.29
C LEU A 624 -35.41 -3.99 -3.21
N ARG A 625 -35.33 -3.78 -4.53
CA ARG A 625 -36.12 -4.51 -5.52
C ARG A 625 -35.74 -5.99 -5.57
N LEU A 626 -34.45 -6.32 -5.60
CA LEU A 626 -33.95 -7.69 -5.58
C LEU A 626 -34.47 -8.46 -4.36
N TYR A 627 -34.30 -7.89 -3.16
CA TYR A 627 -34.71 -8.54 -1.91
C TYR A 627 -36.22 -8.71 -1.79
N ARG A 628 -37.02 -7.77 -2.33
CA ARG A 628 -38.48 -7.84 -2.34
C ARG A 628 -39.04 -8.77 -3.43
N ALA A 629 -38.34 -8.88 -4.57
CA ALA A 629 -38.70 -9.75 -5.68
C ALA A 629 -38.36 -11.22 -5.39
N THR A 630 -37.33 -11.49 -4.59
CA THR A 630 -36.97 -12.84 -4.17
C THR A 630 -37.92 -13.31 -3.07
N GLY A 631 -38.99 -14.02 -3.41
CA GLY A 631 -40.02 -14.45 -2.44
C GLY A 631 -39.48 -15.31 -1.29
N ASP A 632 -39.43 -16.63 -1.51
CA ASP A 632 -38.90 -17.63 -0.59
C ASP A 632 -37.57 -18.21 -1.14
N PRO A 633 -36.41 -17.85 -0.56
CA PRO A 633 -35.12 -18.35 -1.02
C PRO A 633 -34.93 -19.84 -0.76
N ALA A 634 -35.58 -20.42 0.25
CA ALA A 634 -35.50 -21.87 0.52
C ALA A 634 -36.18 -22.67 -0.58
N ALA A 635 -37.37 -22.24 -1.01
CA ALA A 635 -38.07 -22.87 -2.13
C ALA A 635 -37.31 -22.71 -3.46
N VAL A 636 -36.64 -21.58 -3.68
CA VAL A 636 -35.74 -21.39 -4.84
C VAL A 636 -34.57 -22.38 -4.76
N GLY A 637 -33.88 -22.44 -3.62
CA GLY A 637 -32.75 -23.34 -3.40
C GLY A 637 -33.12 -24.81 -3.59
N ARG A 638 -34.28 -25.25 -3.09
CA ARG A 638 -34.77 -26.61 -3.31
C ARG A 638 -34.98 -26.92 -4.79
N ARG A 639 -35.64 -26.03 -5.53
CA ARG A 639 -35.84 -26.21 -6.98
C ARG A 639 -34.52 -26.29 -7.74
N HIS A 640 -33.52 -25.49 -7.37
CA HIS A 640 -32.19 -25.56 -7.96
C HIS A 640 -31.52 -26.90 -7.66
N ALA A 641 -31.54 -27.35 -6.42
CA ALA A 641 -30.96 -28.63 -6.03
C ALA A 641 -31.60 -29.80 -6.78
N ASP A 642 -32.92 -29.88 -6.80
CA ASP A 642 -33.64 -30.98 -7.44
C ASP A 642 -33.38 -31.01 -8.96
N ALA A 643 -33.29 -29.84 -9.61
CA ALA A 643 -33.05 -29.74 -11.05
C ALA A 643 -31.59 -30.04 -11.46
N LEU A 644 -30.61 -29.71 -10.61
CA LEU A 644 -29.19 -29.88 -10.93
C LEU A 644 -28.62 -31.24 -10.52
N ARG A 645 -29.21 -31.86 -9.48
CA ARG A 645 -28.76 -33.15 -8.94
C ARG A 645 -28.57 -34.25 -9.99
N PRO A 646 -29.45 -34.43 -11.00
CA PRO A 646 -29.26 -35.49 -12.00
C PRO A 646 -28.02 -35.32 -12.89
N PHE A 647 -27.50 -34.10 -13.01
CA PHE A 647 -26.35 -33.81 -13.88
C PHE A 647 -25.00 -33.94 -13.18
N ASP A 648 -24.99 -33.81 -11.84
CA ASP A 648 -23.82 -33.90 -10.94
C ASP A 648 -22.52 -33.35 -11.56
N ARG A 649 -22.62 -32.13 -12.12
CA ARG A 649 -21.45 -31.47 -12.72
C ARG A 649 -20.37 -31.26 -11.65
N PRO A 650 -19.08 -31.35 -11.99
CA PRO A 650 -18.00 -31.09 -11.05
C PRO A 650 -18.24 -29.76 -10.30
N ALA A 651 -18.16 -29.81 -8.98
CA ALA A 651 -18.41 -28.64 -8.15
C ALA A 651 -17.41 -28.50 -7.00
N LEU A 652 -16.97 -27.27 -6.76
CA LEU A 652 -16.16 -26.88 -5.62
C LEU A 652 -16.93 -25.87 -4.78
N VAL A 653 -17.03 -26.13 -3.48
CA VAL A 653 -17.68 -25.26 -2.51
C VAL A 653 -16.61 -24.68 -1.60
N VAL A 654 -16.54 -23.36 -1.54
CA VAL A 654 -15.61 -22.63 -0.66
C VAL A 654 -16.42 -21.75 0.28
N TRP A 655 -16.27 -21.92 1.58
CA TRP A 655 -17.10 -21.21 2.55
C TRP A 655 -16.28 -20.63 3.70
N GLY A 656 -16.48 -19.34 4.03
CA GLY A 656 -15.93 -18.77 5.25
C GLY A 656 -16.70 -19.21 6.50
N ALA A 657 -16.00 -19.74 7.51
CA ALA A 657 -16.62 -20.25 8.73
C ALA A 657 -17.38 -19.19 9.55
N HIS A 658 -17.02 -17.91 9.38
CA HIS A 658 -17.57 -16.79 10.13
C HIS A 658 -18.64 -15.98 9.37
N ASP A 659 -19.19 -16.50 8.28
CA ASP A 659 -20.23 -15.84 7.50
C ASP A 659 -21.46 -15.48 8.36
N PRO A 660 -21.75 -14.18 8.58
CA PRO A 660 -22.89 -13.75 9.42
C PRO A 660 -24.21 -13.68 8.63
N TYR A 661 -24.18 -13.90 7.32
CA TYR A 661 -25.34 -13.77 6.43
C TYR A 661 -25.88 -15.12 6.00
N ILE A 662 -24.99 -16.04 5.57
CA ILE A 662 -25.36 -17.38 5.12
C ILE A 662 -24.63 -18.42 5.99
N PRO A 663 -25.36 -19.18 6.82
CA PRO A 663 -24.74 -20.13 7.76
C PRO A 663 -23.82 -21.13 7.06
N VAL A 664 -22.64 -21.39 7.65
CA VAL A 664 -21.65 -22.36 7.13
C VAL A 664 -22.22 -23.77 6.90
N ALA A 665 -23.29 -24.13 7.64
CA ALA A 665 -24.01 -25.39 7.42
C ALA A 665 -24.54 -25.55 5.98
N GLN A 666 -24.75 -24.45 5.24
CA GLN A 666 -25.16 -24.49 3.84
C GLN A 666 -24.07 -25.02 2.90
N ALA A 667 -22.79 -25.01 3.31
CA ALA A 667 -21.69 -25.51 2.49
C ALA A 667 -21.85 -27.00 2.17
N GLU A 668 -22.07 -27.81 3.20
CA GLU A 668 -22.29 -29.25 3.09
C GLU A 668 -23.57 -29.59 2.31
N ARG A 669 -24.60 -28.77 2.45
CA ARG A 669 -25.88 -28.94 1.74
C ARG A 669 -25.78 -28.76 0.23
N GLN A 670 -24.69 -28.20 -0.28
CA GLN A 670 -24.48 -28.14 -1.74
C GLN A 670 -24.37 -29.52 -2.36
N ARG A 671 -24.04 -30.57 -1.58
CA ARG A 671 -24.11 -31.98 -2.02
C ARG A 671 -25.52 -32.48 -2.33
N GLU A 672 -26.55 -31.75 -1.91
CA GLU A 672 -27.91 -32.04 -2.34
C GLU A 672 -28.14 -31.69 -3.82
N ALA A 673 -27.47 -30.65 -4.33
CA ALA A 673 -27.50 -30.21 -5.72
C ALA A 673 -26.39 -30.83 -6.58
N PHE A 674 -25.21 -31.06 -5.98
CA PHE A 674 -24.01 -31.59 -6.64
C PHE A 674 -23.43 -32.72 -5.76
N PRO A 675 -23.96 -33.94 -5.85
CA PRO A 675 -23.52 -35.08 -5.04
C PRO A 675 -22.01 -35.25 -4.89
N SER A 676 -21.25 -35.00 -5.97
CA SER A 676 -19.79 -35.15 -6.02
C SER A 676 -19.02 -33.88 -5.62
N ALA A 677 -19.67 -32.89 -5.00
CA ALA A 677 -19.02 -31.63 -4.65
C ALA A 677 -17.91 -31.77 -3.60
N ASP A 678 -16.77 -31.17 -3.90
CA ASP A 678 -15.69 -30.92 -2.93
C ASP A 678 -16.05 -29.71 -2.08
N VAL A 679 -15.97 -29.85 -0.74
CA VAL A 679 -16.32 -28.79 0.20
C VAL A 679 -15.09 -28.39 1.02
N ALA A 680 -14.76 -27.11 0.99
CA ALA A 680 -13.65 -26.52 1.72
C ALA A 680 -14.14 -25.34 2.57
N ILE A 681 -13.90 -25.43 3.88
CA ILE A 681 -14.21 -24.37 4.84
C ILE A 681 -12.93 -23.61 5.17
N LEU A 682 -12.99 -22.29 5.11
CA LEU A 682 -11.91 -21.38 5.49
C LEU A 682 -12.17 -20.84 6.90
N ASP A 683 -11.40 -21.36 7.86
CA ASP A 683 -11.67 -21.18 9.30
C ASP A 683 -11.66 -19.72 9.75
N ASP A 684 -10.76 -18.87 9.23
CA ASP A 684 -10.72 -17.44 9.61
C ASP A 684 -11.29 -16.51 8.52
N SER A 685 -12.21 -16.99 7.68
CA SER A 685 -12.84 -16.18 6.65
C SER A 685 -14.33 -15.95 6.89
N GLY A 686 -14.82 -14.81 6.41
CA GLY A 686 -16.21 -14.39 6.50
C GLY A 686 -16.99 -14.61 5.21
N HIS A 687 -17.89 -13.68 4.91
CA HIS A 687 -18.77 -13.76 3.74
C HIS A 687 -18.08 -13.46 2.39
N TRP A 688 -16.96 -12.73 2.40
CA TRP A 688 -16.18 -12.42 1.19
C TRP A 688 -14.78 -13.03 1.28
N PRO A 689 -14.65 -14.37 1.28
CA PRO A 689 -13.36 -15.02 1.48
C PRO A 689 -12.34 -14.67 0.40
N PHE A 690 -12.77 -14.37 -0.83
CA PHE A 690 -11.87 -13.92 -1.90
C PHE A 690 -11.29 -12.51 -1.65
N ALA A 691 -11.84 -11.75 -0.70
CA ALA A 691 -11.34 -10.45 -0.30
C ALA A 691 -10.55 -10.50 1.01
N ASP A 692 -10.93 -11.34 1.97
CA ASP A 692 -10.21 -11.49 3.24
C ASP A 692 -9.04 -12.48 3.19
N ASP A 693 -9.13 -13.54 2.37
CA ASP A 693 -8.12 -14.58 2.14
C ASP A 693 -8.04 -14.96 0.64
N PRO A 694 -7.64 -14.01 -0.23
CA PRO A 694 -7.53 -14.24 -1.69
C PRO A 694 -6.57 -15.39 -2.04
N ASP A 695 -5.55 -15.62 -1.22
CA ASP A 695 -4.61 -16.73 -1.43
C ASP A 695 -5.19 -18.07 -0.99
N GLY A 696 -5.98 -18.13 0.09
CA GLY A 696 -6.74 -19.30 0.50
C GLY A 696 -7.74 -19.74 -0.55
N VAL A 697 -8.59 -18.82 -1.02
CA VAL A 697 -9.55 -19.10 -2.10
C VAL A 697 -8.81 -19.50 -3.38
N GLY A 698 -7.76 -18.78 -3.75
CA GLY A 698 -6.96 -19.08 -4.94
C GLY A 698 -6.36 -20.48 -4.95
N ARG A 699 -5.86 -20.97 -3.80
CA ARG A 699 -5.31 -22.33 -3.66
C ARG A 699 -6.33 -23.43 -3.92
N LEU A 700 -7.61 -23.16 -3.76
CA LEU A 700 -8.70 -24.12 -3.98
C LEU A 700 -9.26 -24.00 -5.40
N VAL A 701 -9.58 -22.77 -5.81
CA VAL A 701 -10.29 -22.51 -7.06
C VAL A 701 -9.39 -22.71 -8.28
N GLU A 702 -8.13 -22.30 -8.22
CA GLU A 702 -7.23 -22.37 -9.38
C GLU A 702 -6.94 -23.81 -9.82
N PRO A 703 -6.54 -24.76 -8.94
CA PRO A 703 -6.33 -26.15 -9.35
C PRO A 703 -7.60 -26.83 -9.85
N PHE A 704 -8.75 -26.57 -9.21
CA PHE A 704 -10.04 -27.11 -9.64
C PHE A 704 -10.36 -26.68 -11.07
N LEU A 705 -10.28 -25.38 -11.37
CA LEU A 705 -10.57 -24.87 -12.71
C LEU A 705 -9.55 -25.38 -13.74
N ARG A 706 -8.26 -25.47 -13.40
CA ARG A 706 -7.23 -26.06 -14.28
C ARG A 706 -7.54 -27.51 -14.65
N HIS A 707 -8.14 -28.26 -13.72
CA HIS A 707 -8.51 -29.66 -13.96
C HIS A 707 -9.80 -29.77 -14.78
N THR A 708 -10.77 -28.88 -14.58
CA THR A 708 -12.08 -28.98 -15.25
C THR A 708 -12.15 -28.33 -16.63
N VAL A 709 -11.39 -27.26 -16.88
CA VAL A 709 -11.40 -26.57 -18.18
C VAL A 709 -10.79 -27.48 -19.25
N GLY A 710 -11.45 -27.61 -20.39
CA GLY A 710 -11.03 -28.51 -21.47
C GLY A 710 -11.29 -30.01 -21.19
N ALA A 711 -11.81 -30.38 -20.01
CA ALA A 711 -12.22 -31.75 -19.75
C ALA A 711 -13.49 -32.09 -20.57
N THR A 712 -13.41 -33.13 -21.40
CA THR A 712 -14.59 -33.70 -22.06
C THR A 712 -15.48 -34.34 -21.00
N ALA A 713 -16.78 -34.05 -21.01
CA ALA A 713 -17.72 -34.78 -20.17
C ALA A 713 -17.67 -36.25 -20.60
N ASP A 714 -17.10 -37.13 -19.78
CA ASP A 714 -17.30 -38.56 -19.95
C ASP A 714 -18.81 -38.78 -19.88
N VAL A 715 -19.40 -39.07 -21.04
CA VAL A 715 -20.79 -39.43 -21.15
C VAL A 715 -20.91 -40.79 -20.48
N ALA A 716 -21.24 -40.80 -19.18
CA ALA A 716 -21.77 -41.97 -18.52
C ALA A 716 -23.16 -42.23 -19.11
N VAL A 717 -23.21 -42.87 -20.28
CA VAL A 717 -24.37 -43.66 -20.69
C VAL A 717 -24.34 -44.92 -19.85
N ALA A 718 -25.25 -45.01 -18.88
CA ALA A 718 -25.76 -46.27 -18.36
C ALA A 718 -27.25 -46.12 -18.09
#